data_AF-A0A5N6E0M4-F1
#
_entry.id   AF-A0A5N6E0M4-F1
#
_cell.length_a   1.000
_cell.length_b   1.000
_cell.length_c   1.000
_cell.angle_alpha   90.00
_cell.angle_beta   90.00
_cell.angle_gamma   90.00
#
_symmetry.space_group_name_H-M   'P 1'
#
loop_
_entity.id
_entity.type
_entity.pdbx_description
1 polymer ?
#
loop_
_entity_poly.entity_id
_entity_poly.type
_entity_poly.pdbx_seq_one_letter_code
_entity_poly.pdbx_strand_id
1 'polypeptide(L)'
;MKKTCVQCRVRKRDTSQPVGQYVPRLPPKRRGAKACLECRAMKVRCSGATPRCHNCHRRDRQCTYPSSTGPTSPALTRVGELPSPTTSTSDTIASDGRTVSQSNPSIPIPSGPASPSNEVVSSLLRDYFDRLYPLPSFNFLHKDTVVRRCSEGTIDESLKLAICAITALYFGQYKSEHVAWAQQSEQLILDRLERPSIFLIQASLLTIRYRAGVGQFPRAFILAGLAARWAVSLRLNYEHSGLGLIAQEVRRRTFWSLYLLEDSFCVGLKEFELFDPETIHLQLPCEDEDFHDERPVLTGFLHPGKGLEPDILGARAAFVKLAFIRRGIMRFQSDLHRLRSRLAPTDQYPPTHPGELHWPARYAILHMSWHQCHCDLYRIFLSGYPESTPHPAVERMTLPERVLMKDKCLGHAEQIVKVLSDFVHHKDEQHMLDFDAAVCAYHGARLILFGTYTGRSDEALPMQMAIYKAQLCLDVITRYFGFSAQLKSMRQILERAILQHKKWLESSDHRPVATADPSPHPPVGISRDAYMRQRLAIHSLLRQSDFVDDSCDAAPEPTRPLLTWTASTEDDQIPQPASDWDGRGIVDPVTEQIVSQPNLFCGLEYGLDLLGWPVEGTEEALGFIGGLDEQFMRPNVIFIMADDHASKAISCYGAGINPTPNIDRLATEGMKFNHCYVTNSICTPSRAAILCGTYNHVNGVMTLDDHINKHIPNVAKHLRTGGYQTAMVGKWHLGEGVDNQPTGFDYWSVLPGQGLYWDPNFIEPAGERVEPGYVTDIITDKSLDWIKSRSRDRPFFLMCHHKAPHRSWECDDKHKHLYKDPVRLPDTFTDDYKNRAKAAKIAKMRVAEDLTYQDLGLVQPDGGRRVGEPVLQELGSSERKVPVPGSFAELHSMRLIDKDDGTVFTFKTHAELAEFKFQRYMQRYLRTIQSIDDNVGRMLDYLDSEPQLAENTIVVYTSDQGFFLGEHGWFDKRFMYEESFQMPFLIRYPKEIIAGSVCDDIICNVDFAPTWLDYASLPAPSYMQGTSFRPLLQGRTPEAWQQVAYHRYWMHNDIIHHAYAHYGIRNQRYKLIYWYNEPLDVKGARPGGREHKEWELFDCDKDPLELFNVYHDGEYQGVVRQMTTLLEKKMAEIGDEPVHPKPQWLLGSL
;
A
#
# COMPACT_ATOMS: atom_id res chain seq x y z
N MET A 1 -13.92 15.39 73.39
CA MET A 1 -13.92 14.12 74.15
C MET A 1 -12.82 13.23 73.57
N LYS A 2 -11.69 13.06 74.28
CA LYS A 2 -11.26 11.81 74.96
C LYS A 2 -11.38 10.57 74.04
N LYS A 3 -10.35 9.74 73.79
CA LYS A 3 -8.99 9.63 74.36
C LYS A 3 -8.27 8.47 73.61
N THR A 4 -6.98 8.68 73.31
CA THR A 4 -5.85 7.71 73.38
C THR A 4 -5.85 6.44 72.53
N CYS A 5 -4.72 5.85 72.10
CA CYS A 5 -3.27 6.11 72.01
C CYS A 5 -2.71 4.72 71.59
N VAL A 6 -1.62 4.56 70.83
CA VAL A 6 -0.26 4.36 71.38
C VAL A 6 0.68 3.95 70.23
N GLN A 7 1.62 4.88 69.92
CA GLN A 7 3.09 4.70 69.80
C GLN A 7 3.63 4.13 68.46
N CYS A 8 4.71 4.68 67.87
CA CYS A 8 5.87 5.29 68.51
C CYS A 8 6.52 6.48 67.76
N ARG A 9 7.24 7.27 68.55
CA ARG A 9 7.99 8.54 68.35
C ARG A 9 9.17 8.41 67.35
N VAL A 10 9.46 9.39 66.46
CA VAL A 10 10.19 10.68 66.66
C VAL A 10 11.64 10.43 67.16
N ARG A 11 12.75 10.82 66.48
CA ARG A 11 13.21 12.21 66.24
C ARG A 11 14.57 12.27 65.47
N LYS A 12 14.74 13.41 64.78
CA LYS A 12 15.96 14.25 64.59
C LYS A 12 17.03 13.91 63.53
N ARG A 13 17.15 14.90 62.63
CA ARG A 13 18.28 15.26 61.77
C ARG A 13 19.54 15.50 62.61
N ASP A 14 20.71 15.15 62.06
CA ASP A 14 21.80 16.14 61.93
C ASP A 14 22.78 15.83 60.80
N THR A 15 23.44 16.89 60.36
CA THR A 15 24.30 17.13 59.20
C THR A 15 25.61 16.35 59.15
N SER A 16 25.97 15.88 57.95
CA SER A 16 27.35 15.92 57.41
C SER A 16 27.36 15.43 55.96
N GLN A 17 27.84 16.27 55.03
CA GLN A 17 28.30 15.79 53.72
C GLN A 17 29.72 15.19 53.89
N PRO A 18 30.09 14.23 53.02
CA PRO A 18 31.08 14.60 52.02
C PRO A 18 30.80 14.04 50.61
N VAL A 19 31.14 14.87 49.63
CA VAL A 19 31.85 14.57 48.37
C VAL A 19 31.79 13.14 47.82
N GLY A 20 31.25 13.02 46.59
CA GLY A 20 31.70 12.10 45.55
C GLY A 20 31.64 10.60 45.84
N GLN A 21 30.54 9.94 45.48
CA GLN A 21 30.53 8.49 45.27
C GLN A 21 29.95 8.12 43.91
N TYR A 22 30.82 7.48 43.14
CA TYR A 22 30.61 6.78 41.89
C TYR A 22 29.38 5.86 41.99
N VAL A 23 28.30 6.16 41.27
CA VAL A 23 27.17 5.23 41.11
C VAL A 23 27.67 4.07 40.22
N PRO A 24 27.66 2.80 40.68
CA PRO A 24 28.09 1.69 39.84
C PRO A 24 27.18 1.62 38.62
N ARG A 25 27.76 1.74 37.42
CA ARG A 25 27.06 1.45 36.16
C ARG A 25 26.40 0.07 36.29
N LEU A 26 25.07 0.03 36.25
CA LEU A 26 24.33 -1.22 36.11
C LEU A 26 24.90 -1.96 34.87
N PRO A 27 25.26 -3.24 34.98
CA PRO A 27 25.84 -3.96 33.86
C PRO A 27 24.87 -3.99 32.66
N PRO A 28 25.39 -3.91 31.42
CA PRO A 28 24.57 -3.87 30.23
C PRO A 28 23.68 -5.11 30.13
N LYS A 29 22.39 -4.90 29.83
CA LYS A 29 21.39 -5.97 29.72
C LYS A 29 21.83 -6.97 28.65
N ARG A 30 21.92 -8.25 29.01
CA ARG A 30 22.42 -9.31 28.13
C ARG A 30 21.32 -9.81 27.18
N ARG A 31 21.69 -10.13 25.93
CA ARG A 31 20.84 -10.73 24.89
C ARG A 31 21.54 -11.93 24.24
N GLY A 32 20.76 -12.79 23.58
CA GLY A 32 21.28 -13.96 22.86
C GLY A 32 21.99 -14.95 23.78
N ALA A 33 23.13 -15.50 23.32
CA ALA A 33 23.91 -16.49 24.08
C ALA A 33 24.48 -15.99 25.42
N LYS A 34 24.48 -14.66 25.66
CA LYS A 34 24.98 -14.05 26.90
C LYS A 34 23.91 -13.95 28.00
N ALA A 35 22.62 -14.09 27.68
CA ALA A 35 21.52 -14.08 28.65
C ALA A 35 21.38 -15.43 29.37
N CYS A 36 20.76 -15.46 30.56
CA CYS A 36 20.39 -16.74 31.17
C CYS A 36 19.42 -17.52 30.28
N LEU A 37 19.45 -18.84 30.37
CA LEU A 37 18.68 -19.75 29.53
C LEU A 37 17.18 -19.43 29.56
N GLU A 38 16.64 -19.12 30.75
CA GLU A 38 15.23 -18.77 30.92
C GLU A 38 14.84 -17.47 30.21
N CYS A 39 15.63 -16.40 30.38
CA CYS A 39 15.37 -15.14 29.66
C CYS A 39 15.58 -15.28 28.15
N ARG A 40 16.51 -16.16 27.72
CA ARG A 40 16.76 -16.47 26.31
C ARG A 40 15.59 -17.22 25.69
N ALA A 41 15.06 -18.24 26.36
CA ALA A 41 13.88 -19.00 25.91
C ALA A 41 12.66 -18.08 25.76
N MET A 42 12.48 -17.16 26.70
CA MET A 42 11.37 -16.19 26.67
C MET A 42 11.61 -14.97 25.76
N LYS A 43 12.79 -14.86 25.12
CA LYS A 43 13.21 -13.68 24.34
C LYS A 43 13.08 -12.34 25.10
N VAL A 44 13.27 -12.33 26.42
CA VAL A 44 13.21 -11.12 27.29
C VAL A 44 14.59 -10.66 27.74
N ARG A 45 14.72 -9.38 28.15
CA ARG A 45 16.01 -8.83 28.63
C ARG A 45 16.44 -9.48 29.95
N CYS A 46 17.69 -9.95 30.01
CA CYS A 46 18.32 -10.51 31.21
C CYS A 46 19.23 -9.47 31.88
N SER A 47 19.12 -9.29 33.20
CA SER A 47 19.95 -8.32 33.92
C SER A 47 21.39 -8.79 34.18
N GLY A 48 21.72 -10.05 33.90
CA GLY A 48 23.07 -10.59 34.13
C GLY A 48 23.45 -10.78 35.60
N ALA A 49 22.57 -10.47 36.55
CA ALA A 49 22.83 -10.63 37.98
C ALA A 49 22.86 -12.12 38.38
N THR A 50 23.78 -12.47 39.28
CA THR A 50 23.91 -13.79 39.92
C THR A 50 23.54 -13.65 41.40
N PRO A 51 22.92 -14.67 42.03
CA PRO A 51 22.57 -15.98 41.49
C PRO A 51 21.31 -15.97 40.60
N ARG A 52 20.45 -14.94 40.66
CA ARG A 52 19.26 -14.80 39.80
C ARG A 52 19.19 -13.42 39.17
N CYS A 53 18.89 -13.36 37.87
CA CYS A 53 18.63 -12.07 37.21
C CYS A 53 17.30 -11.47 37.69
N HIS A 54 17.17 -10.15 37.61
CA HIS A 54 16.01 -9.41 38.12
C HIS A 54 14.67 -9.94 37.56
N ASN A 55 14.66 -10.31 36.27
CA ASN A 55 13.46 -10.80 35.60
C ASN A 55 13.07 -12.23 36.07
N CYS A 56 14.06 -13.09 36.30
CA CYS A 56 13.86 -14.42 36.88
C CYS A 56 13.49 -14.34 38.37
N HIS A 57 14.01 -13.35 39.11
CA HIS A 57 13.66 -13.12 40.51
C HIS A 57 12.21 -12.66 40.66
N ARG A 58 11.79 -11.66 39.87
CA ARG A 58 10.41 -11.13 39.90
C ARG A 58 9.35 -12.18 39.55
N ARG A 59 9.70 -13.15 38.72
CA ARG A 59 8.78 -14.19 38.20
C ARG A 59 8.93 -15.55 38.88
N ASP A 60 9.73 -15.58 39.94
CA ASP A 60 10.14 -16.78 40.67
C ASP A 60 10.54 -17.98 39.77
N ARG A 61 11.42 -17.73 38.79
CA ARG A 61 11.96 -18.77 37.91
C ARG A 61 13.43 -19.07 38.14
N GLN A 62 13.85 -20.30 37.87
CA GLN A 62 15.25 -20.69 37.97
C GLN A 62 16.11 -19.91 36.95
N CYS A 63 17.30 -19.47 37.35
CA CYS A 63 18.15 -18.61 36.54
C CYS A 63 19.52 -19.26 36.31
N THR A 64 19.76 -19.75 35.09
CA THR A 64 20.97 -20.51 34.75
C THR A 64 21.69 -19.85 33.58
N TYR A 65 22.99 -19.60 33.70
CA TYR A 65 23.81 -19.04 32.61
C TYR A 65 24.62 -20.16 31.94
N PRO A 66 24.82 -20.12 30.60
CA PRO A 66 25.66 -21.09 29.91
C PRO A 66 27.13 -20.94 30.33
N SER A 67 27.80 -22.07 30.64
CA SER A 67 29.20 -22.11 31.05
C SER A 67 30.14 -21.87 29.85
N SER A 68 31.12 -20.99 30.02
CA SER A 68 32.13 -20.67 29.01
C SER A 68 33.41 -21.49 29.25
N THR A 69 33.58 -22.58 28.51
CA THR A 69 34.87 -23.25 28.35
C THR A 69 35.00 -23.69 26.89
N GLY A 70 35.86 -23.03 26.12
CA GLY A 70 36.28 -23.48 24.80
C GLY A 70 37.77 -23.85 24.83
N PRO A 71 38.30 -24.60 23.85
CA PRO A 71 39.72 -24.68 23.60
C PRO A 71 40.14 -23.90 22.34
N THR A 72 41.34 -23.34 22.46
CA THR A 72 42.14 -22.46 21.60
C THR A 72 42.67 -23.12 20.32
N SER A 73 42.75 -22.35 19.22
CA SER A 73 43.54 -22.67 18.02
C SER A 73 45.05 -22.56 18.24
N PRO A 74 45.86 -23.33 17.49
CA PRO A 74 47.19 -22.92 17.10
C PRO A 74 47.42 -22.96 15.57
N ALA A 75 48.54 -22.35 15.17
CA ALA A 75 48.88 -21.84 13.85
C ALA A 75 49.43 -22.85 12.81
N LEU A 76 49.51 -22.35 11.56
CA LEU A 76 50.16 -22.84 10.33
C LEU A 76 51.30 -23.88 10.46
N THR A 77 51.25 -24.95 9.65
CA THR A 77 52.31 -25.36 8.68
C THR A 77 51.88 -26.55 7.78
N ARG A 78 52.53 -26.66 6.61
CA ARG A 78 52.29 -27.55 5.44
C ARG A 78 52.82 -29.00 5.58
N VAL A 79 52.42 -29.83 4.59
CA VAL A 79 52.98 -31.13 4.10
C VAL A 79 52.48 -32.36 4.89
N GLY A 80 52.05 -33.51 4.35
CA GLY A 80 51.89 -34.09 3.00
C GLY A 80 51.46 -35.58 3.13
N GLU A 81 50.75 -36.10 2.12
CA GLU A 81 50.59 -37.50 1.61
C GLU A 81 50.36 -38.76 2.51
N LEU A 82 49.20 -39.43 2.24
CA LEU A 82 48.82 -40.88 2.08
C LEU A 82 49.83 -42.04 2.40
N PRO A 83 49.44 -43.35 2.46
CA PRO A 83 48.17 -44.08 2.69
C PRO A 83 48.27 -45.36 3.62
N SER A 84 47.16 -46.12 3.73
CA SER A 84 46.80 -47.40 4.42
C SER A 84 47.67 -48.67 4.15
N PRO A 85 47.30 -49.96 4.45
CA PRO A 85 46.33 -50.63 5.39
C PRO A 85 46.85 -51.97 6.08
N THR A 86 45.96 -52.72 6.78
CA THR A 86 45.82 -54.22 6.94
C THR A 86 46.07 -54.99 8.28
N THR A 87 45.03 -55.78 8.66
CA THR A 87 44.94 -57.16 9.29
C THR A 87 45.41 -57.43 10.75
N SER A 88 44.86 -58.30 11.61
CA SER A 88 43.66 -59.18 11.69
C SER A 88 43.60 -59.93 13.08
N THR A 89 42.43 -60.52 13.44
CA THR A 89 42.12 -61.65 14.40
C THR A 89 42.35 -61.50 15.92
N SER A 90 41.61 -62.13 16.87
CA SER A 90 40.18 -62.44 17.17
C SER A 90 40.16 -63.32 18.45
N ASP A 91 39.37 -63.03 19.51
CA ASP A 91 38.68 -64.04 20.36
C ASP A 91 37.78 -63.48 21.50
N THR A 92 36.54 -64.02 21.53
CA THR A 92 35.56 -64.35 22.60
C THR A 92 35.08 -63.38 23.72
N ILE A 93 33.93 -62.73 23.43
CA ILE A 93 32.63 -62.58 24.14
C ILE A 93 32.58 -62.39 25.68
N ALA A 94 32.28 -61.15 26.09
CA ALA A 94 31.28 -60.84 27.12
C ALA A 94 30.55 -59.54 26.75
N SER A 95 29.27 -59.49 27.09
CA SER A 95 28.28 -58.43 26.92
C SER A 95 28.79 -57.00 27.20
N ASP A 96 28.74 -56.12 26.20
CA ASP A 96 27.85 -54.96 26.22
C ASP A 96 28.00 -54.13 24.93
N GLY A 97 26.86 -53.74 24.38
CA GLY A 97 26.70 -53.23 23.03
C GLY A 97 27.38 -51.88 22.78
N ARG A 98 28.40 -51.93 21.93
CA ARG A 98 28.65 -51.10 20.74
C ARG A 98 28.24 -49.61 20.79
N THR A 99 29.29 -48.81 20.80
CA THR A 99 29.39 -47.46 20.22
C THR A 99 28.80 -47.37 18.80
N VAL A 100 28.09 -46.27 18.62
CA VAL A 100 27.55 -45.69 17.39
C VAL A 100 28.62 -45.59 16.30
N SER A 101 28.37 -46.24 15.16
CA SER A 101 28.95 -45.87 13.87
C SER A 101 28.00 -44.93 13.15
N GLN A 102 28.57 -44.00 12.39
CA GLN A 102 27.83 -43.10 11.51
C GLN A 102 27.02 -43.91 10.49
N SER A 103 25.71 -43.86 10.65
CA SER A 103 24.74 -43.98 9.57
C SER A 103 23.90 -42.70 9.58
N ASN A 104 23.45 -42.27 8.41
CA ASN A 104 22.38 -41.28 8.26
C ASN A 104 21.35 -41.39 9.40
N PRO A 105 20.71 -40.30 9.85
CA PRO A 105 19.41 -40.43 10.46
C PRO A 105 18.43 -40.81 9.34
N SER A 106 18.51 -42.05 8.85
CA SER A 106 17.31 -42.84 8.65
C SER A 106 16.58 -42.79 9.99
N ILE A 107 15.51 -42.00 9.99
CA ILE A 107 14.52 -41.94 11.07
C ILE A 107 14.20 -43.39 11.47
N PRO A 108 14.21 -43.75 12.76
CA PRO A 108 13.75 -45.07 13.17
C PRO A 108 12.34 -45.25 12.62
N ILE A 109 12.17 -46.20 11.70
CA ILE A 109 10.86 -46.77 11.39
C ILE A 109 10.39 -47.33 12.73
N PRO A 110 9.39 -46.74 13.39
CA PRO A 110 8.73 -47.43 14.48
C PRO A 110 8.21 -48.72 13.85
N SER A 111 8.42 -49.87 14.50
CA SER A 111 7.55 -51.03 14.30
C SER A 111 6.13 -50.49 14.17
N GLY A 112 5.54 -50.67 12.99
CA GLY A 112 4.57 -49.71 12.44
C GLY A 112 3.50 -49.29 13.45
N PRO A 113 3.08 -48.01 13.47
CA PRO A 113 1.81 -47.70 14.11
C PRO A 113 0.77 -48.61 13.47
N ALA A 114 0.04 -49.37 14.30
CA ALA A 114 -1.05 -50.18 13.80
C ALA A 114 -1.93 -49.27 12.94
N SER A 115 -2.14 -49.63 11.67
CA SER A 115 -3.23 -49.05 10.90
C SER A 115 -4.45 -49.06 11.82
N PRO A 116 -5.20 -47.95 11.93
CA PRO A 116 -6.33 -47.88 12.83
C PRO A 116 -7.24 -49.10 12.59
N SER A 117 -7.71 -49.73 13.67
CA SER A 117 -8.61 -50.89 13.54
C SER A 117 -9.90 -50.48 12.86
N ASN A 118 -10.62 -51.42 12.26
CA ASN A 118 -11.87 -51.12 11.56
C ASN A 118 -12.91 -50.44 12.46
N GLU A 119 -12.91 -50.73 13.77
CA GLU A 119 -13.75 -50.04 14.75
C GLU A 119 -13.34 -48.58 14.95
N VAL A 120 -12.04 -48.31 15.05
CA VAL A 120 -11.49 -46.94 15.19
C VAL A 120 -11.77 -46.12 13.95
N VAL A 121 -11.54 -46.69 12.76
CA VAL A 121 -11.84 -46.05 11.47
C VAL A 121 -13.32 -45.70 11.38
N SER A 122 -14.22 -46.62 11.74
CA SER A 122 -15.66 -46.39 11.69
C SER A 122 -16.12 -45.28 12.64
N SER A 123 -15.52 -45.20 13.84
CA SER A 123 -15.81 -44.15 14.82
C SER A 123 -15.35 -42.77 14.33
N LEU A 124 -14.10 -42.67 13.86
CA LEU A 124 -13.53 -41.41 13.39
C LEU A 124 -14.16 -40.95 12.07
N LEU A 125 -14.62 -41.86 11.21
CA LEU A 125 -15.39 -41.50 10.02
C LEU A 125 -16.72 -40.85 10.38
N ARG A 126 -17.42 -41.39 11.39
CA ARG A 126 -18.66 -40.79 11.90
C ARG A 126 -18.40 -39.37 12.43
N ASP A 127 -17.39 -39.21 13.28
CA ASP A 127 -17.00 -37.91 13.82
C ASP A 127 -16.57 -36.92 12.71
N TYR A 128 -15.88 -37.39 11.66
CA TYR A 128 -15.53 -36.57 10.51
C TYR A 128 -16.78 -36.02 9.82
N PHE A 129 -17.71 -36.89 9.41
CA PHE A 129 -18.89 -36.50 8.65
C PHE A 129 -19.92 -35.73 9.48
N ASP A 130 -20.02 -35.99 10.78
CA ASP A 130 -21.03 -35.34 11.63
C ASP A 130 -20.56 -33.95 12.12
N ARG A 131 -19.24 -33.71 12.20
CA ARG A 131 -18.71 -32.55 12.95
C ARG A 131 -17.63 -31.74 12.24
N LEU A 132 -16.80 -32.34 11.39
CA LEU A 132 -15.79 -31.59 10.61
C LEU A 132 -16.28 -31.26 9.21
N TYR A 133 -16.96 -32.21 8.57
CA TYR A 133 -17.49 -32.10 7.22
C TYR A 133 -18.40 -30.88 6.99
N PRO A 134 -19.22 -30.39 7.95
CA PRO A 134 -20.00 -29.16 7.75
C PRO A 134 -19.17 -27.89 7.50
N LEU A 135 -17.86 -27.90 7.75
CA LEU A 135 -16.99 -26.75 7.52
C LEU A 135 -16.59 -26.66 6.02
N PRO A 136 -16.66 -25.48 5.37
CA PRO A 136 -16.37 -25.31 3.93
C PRO A 136 -14.98 -25.80 3.49
N SER A 137 -14.04 -25.83 4.42
CA SER A 137 -12.65 -26.26 4.27
C SER A 137 -12.44 -27.78 4.31
N PHE A 138 -13.43 -28.56 4.76
CA PHE A 138 -13.38 -30.02 4.94
C PHE A 138 -14.45 -30.77 4.11
N ASN A 139 -15.36 -30.02 3.49
CA ASN A 139 -16.50 -30.53 2.75
C ASN A 139 -16.16 -30.88 1.29
N PHE A 140 -15.33 -31.91 1.07
CA PHE A 140 -14.90 -32.33 -0.28
C PHE A 140 -14.88 -33.84 -0.52
N LEU A 141 -15.36 -34.64 0.45
CA LEU A 141 -15.43 -36.09 0.35
C LEU A 141 -16.89 -36.55 0.19
N HIS A 142 -17.17 -37.50 -0.70
CA HIS A 142 -18.50 -38.08 -0.80
C HIS A 142 -18.71 -39.14 0.29
N LYS A 143 -19.67 -38.91 1.20
CA LYS A 143 -19.89 -39.72 2.42
C LYS A 143 -20.06 -41.20 2.12
N ASP A 144 -21.00 -41.55 1.25
CA ASP A 144 -21.35 -42.94 1.01
C ASP A 144 -20.24 -43.70 0.28
N THR A 145 -19.50 -43.04 -0.60
CA THR A 145 -18.36 -43.65 -1.28
C THR A 145 -17.19 -43.89 -0.34
N VAL A 146 -16.86 -42.94 0.54
CA VAL A 146 -15.79 -43.11 1.53
C VAL A 146 -16.16 -44.19 2.55
N VAL A 147 -17.38 -44.19 3.08
CA VAL A 147 -17.85 -45.20 4.04
C VAL A 147 -17.83 -46.60 3.41
N ARG A 148 -18.35 -46.75 2.19
CA ARG A 148 -18.32 -48.02 1.46
C ARG A 148 -16.89 -48.52 1.22
N ARG A 149 -16.01 -47.68 0.66
CA ARG A 149 -14.61 -48.06 0.36
C ARG A 149 -13.81 -48.40 1.62
N CYS A 150 -14.10 -47.74 2.75
CA CYS A 150 -13.54 -48.12 4.04
C CYS A 150 -14.02 -49.50 4.50
N SER A 151 -15.32 -49.82 4.33
CA SER A 151 -15.87 -51.13 4.68
C SER A 151 -15.38 -52.27 3.78
N GLU A 152 -15.12 -51.98 2.50
CA GLU A 152 -14.62 -52.94 1.50
C GLU A 152 -13.09 -53.06 1.49
N GLY A 153 -12.37 -52.20 2.22
CA GLY A 153 -10.91 -52.17 2.24
C GLY A 153 -10.26 -51.62 0.96
N THR A 154 -11.00 -50.86 0.15
CA THR A 154 -10.59 -50.34 -1.18
C THR A 154 -10.25 -48.85 -1.18
N ILE A 155 -10.30 -48.18 -0.03
CA ILE A 155 -9.91 -46.77 0.11
C ILE A 155 -8.38 -46.60 0.01
N ASP A 156 -7.91 -45.51 -0.61
CA ASP A 156 -6.49 -45.18 -0.60
C ASP A 156 -5.97 -45.00 0.83
N GLU A 157 -4.87 -45.69 1.13
CA GLU A 157 -4.32 -45.75 2.48
C GLU A 157 -3.91 -44.37 3.01
N SER A 158 -3.40 -43.48 2.15
CA SER A 158 -3.02 -42.13 2.55
C SER A 158 -4.23 -41.29 2.94
N LEU A 159 -5.35 -41.43 2.24
CA LEU A 159 -6.61 -40.75 2.54
C LEU A 159 -7.24 -41.27 3.83
N LYS A 160 -7.28 -42.59 4.02
CA LYS A 160 -7.77 -43.24 5.24
C LYS A 160 -7.03 -42.73 6.48
N LEU A 161 -5.71 -42.71 6.42
CA LEU A 161 -4.84 -42.23 7.51
C LEU A 161 -5.00 -40.73 7.76
N ALA A 162 -5.14 -39.92 6.70
CA ALA A 162 -5.34 -38.48 6.82
C ALA A 162 -6.66 -38.14 7.51
N ILE A 163 -7.75 -38.83 7.17
CA ILE A 163 -9.08 -38.68 7.81
C ILE A 163 -8.99 -39.05 9.29
N CYS A 164 -8.38 -40.19 9.63
CA CYS A 164 -8.24 -40.60 11.03
C CYS A 164 -7.41 -39.59 11.84
N ALA A 165 -6.30 -39.12 11.26
CA ALA A 165 -5.40 -38.19 11.94
C ALA A 165 -6.04 -36.83 12.21
N ILE A 166 -6.70 -36.22 11.21
CA ILE A 166 -7.32 -34.90 11.35
C ILE A 166 -8.52 -34.92 12.30
N THR A 167 -9.35 -35.97 12.23
CA THR A 167 -10.50 -36.10 13.13
C THR A 167 -10.08 -36.32 14.57
N ALA A 168 -9.10 -37.20 14.80
CA ALA A 168 -8.56 -37.44 16.14
C ALA A 168 -7.92 -36.19 16.75
N LEU A 169 -7.21 -35.38 15.95
CA LEU A 169 -6.65 -34.09 16.37
C LEU A 169 -7.74 -33.12 16.85
N TYR A 170 -8.80 -32.92 16.06
CA TYR A 170 -9.86 -31.95 16.37
C TYR A 170 -10.71 -32.33 17.58
N PHE A 171 -10.83 -33.63 17.88
CA PHE A 171 -11.62 -34.12 19.01
C PHE A 171 -10.78 -34.62 20.19
N GLY A 172 -9.46 -34.44 20.14
CA GLY A 172 -8.54 -34.81 21.22
C GLY A 172 -8.52 -36.31 21.53
N GLN A 173 -8.87 -37.15 20.56
CA GLN A 173 -8.86 -38.61 20.64
C GLN A 173 -7.51 -39.17 20.17
N TYR A 174 -7.13 -40.38 20.59
CA TYR A 174 -5.95 -41.11 20.09
C TYR A 174 -4.64 -40.27 20.05
N LYS A 175 -4.32 -39.59 21.17
CA LYS A 175 -3.29 -38.53 21.29
C LYS A 175 -1.89 -38.91 20.78
N SER A 176 -1.52 -40.18 20.82
CA SER A 176 -0.22 -40.66 20.31
C SER A 176 -0.31 -41.16 18.87
N GLU A 177 -1.42 -41.77 18.51
CA GLU A 177 -1.63 -42.52 17.28
C GLU A 177 -1.96 -41.59 16.11
N HIS A 178 -2.69 -40.49 16.36
CA HIS A 178 -2.99 -39.50 15.32
C HIS A 178 -1.73 -38.81 14.76
N VAL A 179 -0.63 -38.77 15.53
CA VAL A 179 0.68 -38.27 15.06
C VAL A 179 1.30 -39.25 14.08
N ALA A 180 1.22 -40.55 14.40
CA ALA A 180 1.76 -41.61 13.59
C ALA A 180 0.98 -41.78 12.27
N TRP A 181 -0.36 -41.70 12.32
CA TRP A 181 -1.21 -41.73 11.12
C TRP A 181 -0.95 -40.54 10.19
N ALA A 182 -0.82 -39.32 10.73
CA ALA A 182 -0.48 -38.15 9.91
C ALA A 182 0.90 -38.27 9.25
N GLN A 183 1.88 -38.82 9.97
CA GLN A 183 3.23 -39.03 9.43
C GLN A 183 3.26 -40.12 8.35
N GLN A 184 2.51 -41.19 8.54
CA GLN A 184 2.40 -42.27 7.54
C GLN A 184 1.63 -41.83 6.29
N SER A 185 0.54 -41.08 6.45
CA SER A 185 -0.19 -40.48 5.31
C SER A 185 0.73 -39.59 4.48
N GLU A 186 1.52 -38.73 5.15
CA GLU A 186 2.47 -37.85 4.46
C GLU A 186 3.58 -38.62 3.74
N GLN A 187 4.10 -39.69 4.34
CA GLN A 187 5.11 -40.52 3.67
C GLN A 187 4.56 -41.15 2.38
N LEU A 188 3.35 -41.70 2.44
CA LEU A 188 2.67 -42.27 1.27
C LEU A 188 2.37 -41.25 0.18
N ILE A 189 2.19 -39.97 0.55
CA ILE A 189 2.06 -38.84 -0.38
C ILE A 189 3.40 -38.57 -1.07
N LEU A 190 4.50 -38.51 -0.31
CA LEU A 190 5.84 -38.22 -0.83
C LEU A 190 6.45 -39.37 -1.65
N ASP A 191 6.09 -40.62 -1.39
CA ASP A 191 6.58 -41.77 -2.16
C ASP A 191 5.95 -41.85 -3.57
N ARG A 192 4.89 -41.07 -3.83
CA ARG A 192 4.10 -41.09 -5.08
C ARG A 192 4.12 -39.77 -5.83
N LEU A 193 5.18 -38.96 -5.65
CA LEU A 193 5.36 -37.62 -6.26
C LEU A 193 5.08 -37.56 -7.77
N GLU A 194 5.50 -38.58 -8.51
CA GLU A 194 5.41 -38.65 -9.98
C GLU A 194 4.04 -39.11 -10.50
N ARG A 195 3.13 -39.53 -9.61
CA ARG A 195 1.82 -40.11 -9.97
C ARG A 195 0.70 -39.35 -9.27
N PRO A 196 0.32 -38.15 -9.78
CA PRO A 196 -0.81 -37.41 -9.24
C PRO A 196 -2.08 -38.25 -9.25
N SER A 197 -2.90 -38.14 -8.20
CA SER A 197 -4.17 -38.86 -8.08
C SER A 197 -5.17 -38.01 -7.30
N ILE A 198 -6.47 -38.16 -7.59
CA ILE A 198 -7.52 -37.44 -6.85
C ILE A 198 -7.47 -37.75 -5.34
N PHE A 199 -7.18 -38.99 -4.99
CA PHE A 199 -7.06 -39.44 -3.59
C PHE A 199 -5.84 -38.85 -2.89
N LEU A 200 -4.71 -38.70 -3.59
CA LEU A 200 -3.50 -38.06 -3.05
C LEU A 200 -3.73 -36.57 -2.79
N ILE A 201 -4.51 -35.88 -3.63
CA ILE A 201 -4.86 -34.48 -3.44
C ILE A 201 -5.79 -34.31 -2.23
N GLN A 202 -6.79 -35.18 -2.09
CA GLN A 202 -7.69 -35.22 -0.92
C GLN A 202 -6.94 -35.53 0.38
N ALA A 203 -6.03 -36.51 0.37
CA ALA A 203 -5.17 -36.83 1.51
C ALA A 203 -4.24 -35.66 1.86
N SER A 204 -3.69 -34.98 0.84
CA SER A 204 -2.83 -33.81 1.02
C SER A 204 -3.58 -32.66 1.67
N LEU A 205 -4.82 -32.35 1.27
CA LEU A 205 -5.66 -31.32 1.90
C LEU A 205 -5.81 -31.53 3.40
N LEU A 206 -6.15 -32.74 3.83
CA LEU A 206 -6.30 -33.08 5.25
C LEU A 206 -4.96 -33.06 5.99
N THR A 207 -3.88 -33.52 5.34
CA THR A 207 -2.53 -33.52 5.92
C THR A 207 -1.96 -32.11 6.09
N ILE A 208 -2.18 -31.21 5.12
CA ILE A 208 -1.79 -29.79 5.21
C ILE A 208 -2.50 -29.13 6.40
N ARG A 209 -3.80 -29.35 6.55
CA ARG A 209 -4.59 -28.82 7.67
C ARG A 209 -4.14 -29.40 9.01
N TYR A 210 -3.82 -30.70 9.06
CA TYR A 210 -3.25 -31.33 10.24
C TYR A 210 -1.93 -30.65 10.64
N ARG A 211 -1.00 -30.51 9.69
CA ARG A 211 0.33 -29.89 9.91
C ARG A 211 0.20 -28.44 10.36
N ALA A 212 -0.71 -27.67 9.77
CA ALA A 212 -1.01 -26.32 10.22
C ALA A 212 -1.59 -26.31 11.65
N GLY A 213 -2.53 -27.21 11.96
CA GLY A 213 -3.18 -27.33 13.28
C GLY A 213 -2.24 -27.69 14.43
N VAL A 214 -1.16 -28.44 14.15
CA VAL A 214 -0.12 -28.75 15.14
C VAL A 214 1.06 -27.76 15.13
N GLY A 215 0.96 -26.65 14.37
CA GLY A 215 1.97 -25.58 14.31
C GLY A 215 3.17 -25.87 13.40
N GLN A 216 3.11 -26.90 12.54
CA GLN A 216 4.15 -27.26 11.57
C GLN A 216 3.98 -26.50 10.24
N PHE A 217 3.93 -25.17 10.30
CA PHE A 217 3.62 -24.29 9.16
C PHE A 217 4.54 -24.45 7.94
N PRO A 218 5.88 -24.57 8.06
CA PRO A 218 6.74 -24.74 6.88
C PRO A 218 6.42 -26.02 6.10
N ARG A 219 6.04 -27.08 6.82
CA ARG A 219 5.70 -28.39 6.25
C ARG A 219 4.34 -28.32 5.54
N ALA A 220 3.37 -27.66 6.18
CA ALA A 220 2.05 -27.40 5.60
C ALA A 220 2.14 -26.56 4.30
N PHE A 221 3.02 -25.56 4.28
CA PHE A 221 3.24 -24.68 3.12
C PHE A 221 3.80 -25.43 1.91
N ILE A 222 4.82 -26.28 2.09
CA ILE A 222 5.42 -27.06 0.99
C ILE A 222 4.43 -28.09 0.42
N LEU A 223 3.67 -28.77 1.30
CA LEU A 223 2.65 -29.72 0.86
C LEU A 223 1.52 -29.04 0.07
N ALA A 224 1.16 -27.80 0.40
CA ALA A 224 0.16 -27.04 -0.35
C ALA A 224 0.61 -26.76 -1.80
N GLY A 225 1.88 -26.39 -2.00
CA GLY A 225 2.45 -26.22 -3.35
C GLY A 225 2.47 -27.51 -4.17
N LEU A 226 2.72 -28.66 -3.53
CA LEU A 226 2.67 -29.97 -4.19
C LEU A 226 1.24 -30.33 -4.62
N ALA A 227 0.27 -30.20 -3.71
CA ALA A 227 -1.13 -30.48 -3.99
C ALA A 227 -1.68 -29.61 -5.13
N ALA A 228 -1.29 -28.33 -5.17
CA ALA A 228 -1.69 -27.42 -6.25
C ALA A 228 -1.17 -27.86 -7.62
N ARG A 229 0.09 -28.29 -7.72
CA ARG A 229 0.68 -28.78 -8.97
C ARG A 229 0.02 -30.06 -9.45
N TRP A 230 -0.30 -30.99 -8.55
CA TRP A 230 -1.05 -32.19 -8.90
C TRP A 230 -2.47 -31.86 -9.39
N ALA A 231 -3.17 -30.93 -8.73
CA ALA A 231 -4.52 -30.55 -9.13
C ALA A 231 -4.57 -29.95 -10.55
N VAL A 232 -3.61 -29.11 -10.93
CA VAL A 232 -3.51 -28.57 -12.29
C VAL A 232 -3.08 -29.66 -13.29
N SER A 233 -2.20 -30.57 -12.89
CA SER A 233 -1.73 -31.67 -13.75
C SER A 233 -2.86 -32.63 -14.14
N LEU A 234 -3.81 -32.87 -13.22
CA LEU A 234 -5.04 -33.65 -13.47
C LEU A 234 -6.18 -32.81 -14.07
N ARG A 235 -5.92 -31.55 -14.43
CA ARG A 235 -6.94 -30.60 -14.92
C ARG A 235 -8.15 -30.48 -14.02
N LEU A 236 -7.97 -30.59 -12.69
CA LEU A 236 -9.07 -30.39 -11.75
C LEU A 236 -9.66 -28.99 -11.85
N ASN A 237 -8.91 -28.00 -12.35
CA ASN A 237 -9.36 -26.63 -12.63
C ASN A 237 -10.33 -26.49 -13.84
N TYR A 238 -10.75 -27.58 -14.48
CA TYR A 238 -11.73 -27.60 -15.58
C TYR A 238 -12.93 -28.49 -15.25
N GLU A 239 -14.11 -28.07 -15.69
CA GLU A 239 -15.28 -28.95 -15.74
C GLU A 239 -15.02 -30.16 -16.64
N HIS A 240 -15.42 -31.34 -16.16
CA HIS A 240 -15.28 -32.60 -16.91
C HIS A 240 -16.65 -33.27 -17.05
N SER A 241 -17.42 -32.86 -18.06
CA SER A 241 -18.80 -33.31 -18.29
C SER A 241 -18.95 -34.80 -18.59
N GLY A 242 -17.86 -35.51 -18.92
CA GLY A 242 -17.84 -36.95 -19.18
C GLY A 242 -17.76 -37.85 -17.94
N LEU A 243 -17.81 -37.29 -16.72
CA LEU A 243 -17.82 -38.06 -15.46
C LEU A 243 -19.24 -38.12 -14.89
N GLY A 244 -19.54 -39.12 -14.05
CA GLY A 244 -20.80 -39.16 -13.29
C GLY A 244 -20.95 -37.94 -12.35
N LEU A 245 -22.20 -37.58 -12.02
CA LEU A 245 -22.53 -36.35 -11.28
C LEU A 245 -21.76 -36.20 -9.95
N ILE A 246 -21.64 -37.29 -9.18
CA ILE A 246 -20.87 -37.29 -7.94
C ILE A 246 -19.38 -37.07 -8.19
N ALA A 247 -18.80 -37.68 -9.22
CA ALA A 247 -17.39 -37.50 -9.56
C ALA A 247 -17.09 -36.06 -10.01
N GLN A 248 -18.01 -35.42 -10.75
CA GLN A 248 -17.90 -34.00 -11.10
C GLN A 248 -17.90 -33.11 -9.86
N GLU A 249 -18.81 -33.34 -8.93
CA GLU A 249 -18.93 -32.52 -7.73
C GLU A 249 -17.78 -32.76 -6.74
N VAL A 250 -17.29 -34.00 -6.62
CA VAL A 250 -16.07 -34.30 -5.84
C VAL A 250 -14.86 -33.56 -6.39
N ARG A 251 -14.71 -33.45 -7.72
CA ARG A 251 -13.63 -32.65 -8.34
C ARG A 251 -13.76 -31.17 -7.99
N ARG A 252 -14.95 -30.59 -8.14
CA ARG A 252 -15.21 -29.17 -7.80
C ARG A 252 -14.88 -28.89 -6.34
N ARG A 253 -15.42 -29.69 -5.43
CA ARG A 253 -15.21 -29.50 -3.98
C ARG A 253 -13.75 -29.70 -3.59
N THR A 254 -13.05 -30.68 -4.17
CA THR A 254 -11.62 -30.90 -3.92
C THR A 254 -10.78 -29.70 -4.38
N PHE A 255 -11.04 -29.18 -5.58
CA PHE A 255 -10.31 -28.03 -6.11
C PHE A 255 -10.60 -26.74 -5.33
N TRP A 256 -11.87 -26.46 -5.03
CA TRP A 256 -12.24 -25.27 -4.25
C TRP A 256 -11.77 -25.33 -2.80
N SER A 257 -11.71 -26.52 -2.17
CA SER A 257 -11.11 -26.67 -0.83
C SER A 257 -9.59 -26.47 -0.82
N LEU A 258 -8.92 -26.71 -1.96
CA LEU A 258 -7.51 -26.42 -2.19
C LEU A 258 -7.27 -24.92 -2.43
N TYR A 259 -8.15 -24.27 -3.17
CA TYR A 259 -8.16 -22.81 -3.31
C TYR A 259 -8.33 -22.08 -1.97
N LEU A 260 -9.18 -22.62 -1.08
CA LEU A 260 -9.37 -22.09 0.28
C LEU A 260 -8.14 -22.27 1.22
N LEU A 261 -7.08 -22.98 0.81
CA LEU A 261 -5.83 -22.99 1.58
C LEU A 261 -5.03 -21.69 1.42
N GLU A 262 -5.30 -20.90 0.39
CA GLU A 262 -4.62 -19.62 0.15
C GLU A 262 -4.86 -18.61 1.29
N ASP A 263 -5.99 -18.68 1.99
CA ASP A 263 -6.29 -17.84 3.16
C ASP A 263 -5.29 -18.07 4.32
N SER A 264 -4.64 -19.23 4.37
CA SER A 264 -3.67 -19.60 5.40
C SER A 264 -2.22 -19.33 5.00
N PHE A 265 -1.91 -19.25 3.70
CA PHE A 265 -0.53 -19.20 3.20
C PHE A 265 -0.20 -17.97 2.36
N CYS A 266 -1.16 -17.44 1.60
CA CYS A 266 -0.94 -16.38 0.63
C CYS A 266 -1.19 -14.99 1.23
N VAL A 267 -2.28 -14.80 2.00
CA VAL A 267 -2.65 -13.51 2.63
C VAL A 267 -2.59 -12.31 1.65
N GLY A 268 -2.80 -12.54 0.34
CA GLY A 268 -2.74 -11.51 -0.71
C GLY A 268 -1.38 -11.28 -1.37
N LEU A 269 -0.38 -12.13 -1.13
CA LEU A 269 0.95 -12.08 -1.75
C LEU A 269 1.06 -13.05 -2.94
N LYS A 270 1.22 -12.52 -4.17
CA LYS A 270 1.22 -13.29 -5.43
C LYS A 270 2.28 -14.40 -5.47
N GLU A 271 3.41 -14.21 -4.79
CA GLU A 271 4.49 -15.21 -4.70
C GLU A 271 4.10 -16.49 -3.94
N PHE A 272 2.97 -16.48 -3.23
CA PHE A 272 2.48 -17.59 -2.42
C PHE A 272 1.08 -18.08 -2.87
N GLU A 273 0.57 -17.57 -3.99
CA GLU A 273 -0.69 -17.99 -4.61
C GLU A 273 -0.56 -19.42 -5.16
N LEU A 274 -1.57 -20.26 -4.92
CA LEU A 274 -1.57 -21.66 -5.38
C LEU A 274 -2.19 -21.76 -6.78
N PHE A 275 -3.20 -20.94 -7.08
CA PHE A 275 -3.87 -20.89 -8.39
C PHE A 275 -4.23 -19.48 -8.81
N ASP A 276 -3.94 -19.15 -10.07
CA ASP A 276 -4.45 -17.92 -10.68
C ASP A 276 -5.96 -18.05 -10.95
N PRO A 277 -6.82 -17.17 -10.40
CA PRO A 277 -8.27 -17.21 -10.60
C PRO A 277 -8.71 -17.25 -12.07
N GLU A 278 -7.96 -16.65 -12.97
CA GLU A 278 -8.26 -16.61 -14.42
C GLU A 278 -8.07 -17.97 -15.13
N THR A 279 -7.45 -18.93 -14.43
CA THR A 279 -7.21 -20.29 -14.91
C THR A 279 -8.21 -21.31 -14.37
N ILE A 280 -9.17 -20.86 -13.56
CA ILE A 280 -10.20 -21.70 -12.96
C ILE A 280 -11.46 -21.66 -13.84
N HIS A 281 -11.76 -22.78 -14.48
CA HIS A 281 -12.91 -22.97 -15.38
C HIS A 281 -13.93 -23.94 -14.80
N LEU A 282 -14.03 -23.95 -13.46
CA LEU A 282 -14.97 -24.76 -12.70
C LEU A 282 -16.18 -23.94 -12.28
N GLN A 283 -17.32 -24.62 -12.23
CA GLN A 283 -18.48 -24.10 -11.53
C GLN A 283 -18.23 -24.07 -10.02
N LEU A 284 -18.95 -23.19 -9.32
CA LEU A 284 -18.92 -23.16 -7.85
C LEU A 284 -19.54 -24.46 -7.29
N PRO A 285 -19.20 -24.89 -6.06
CA PRO A 285 -19.82 -26.09 -5.47
C PRO A 285 -21.34 -25.91 -5.28
N CYS A 286 -22.12 -26.98 -5.44
CA CYS A 286 -23.56 -26.98 -5.12
C CYS A 286 -23.81 -27.04 -3.61
N GLU A 287 -25.08 -26.91 -3.20
CA GLU A 287 -25.46 -27.08 -1.79
C GLU A 287 -25.34 -28.53 -1.33
N ASP A 288 -25.24 -28.74 -0.02
CA ASP A 288 -24.98 -30.07 0.54
C ASP A 288 -26.12 -31.05 0.31
N GLU A 289 -27.38 -30.58 0.36
CA GLU A 289 -28.56 -31.40 0.07
C GLU A 289 -28.54 -31.91 -1.38
N ASP A 290 -28.17 -31.06 -2.34
CA ASP A 290 -28.10 -31.42 -3.76
C ASP A 290 -26.95 -32.39 -4.07
N PHE A 291 -25.82 -32.28 -3.36
CA PHE A 291 -24.71 -33.21 -3.50
C PHE A 291 -25.05 -34.61 -2.94
N HIS A 292 -25.81 -34.69 -1.84
CA HIS A 292 -26.25 -35.97 -1.27
C HIS A 292 -27.38 -36.62 -2.07
N ASP A 293 -28.30 -35.82 -2.61
CA ASP A 293 -29.44 -36.31 -3.38
C ASP A 293 -29.12 -36.54 -4.88
N GLU A 294 -27.85 -36.44 -5.26
CA GLU A 294 -27.34 -36.57 -6.64
C GLU A 294 -28.04 -35.63 -7.65
N ARG A 295 -28.48 -34.44 -7.20
CA ARG A 295 -29.24 -33.49 -8.03
C ARG A 295 -28.31 -32.64 -8.88
N PRO A 296 -28.52 -32.56 -10.22
CA PRO A 296 -27.74 -31.68 -11.07
C PRO A 296 -28.18 -30.22 -10.86
N VAL A 297 -27.25 -29.38 -10.40
CA VAL A 297 -27.51 -27.94 -10.14
C VAL A 297 -26.44 -27.09 -10.81
N LEU A 298 -26.87 -26.02 -11.49
CA LEU A 298 -25.99 -25.00 -12.07
C LEU A 298 -25.72 -23.92 -11.03
N THR A 299 -24.46 -23.65 -10.73
CA THR A 299 -24.05 -22.80 -9.59
C THR A 299 -23.29 -21.54 -10.00
N GLY A 300 -23.09 -21.34 -11.31
CA GLY A 300 -22.33 -20.22 -11.87
C GLY A 300 -20.81 -20.38 -11.72
N PHE A 301 -20.07 -19.37 -12.18
CA PHE A 301 -18.61 -19.35 -12.20
C PHE A 301 -18.05 -18.26 -11.27
N LEU A 302 -16.73 -18.27 -11.04
CA LEU A 302 -16.04 -17.29 -10.19
C LEU A 302 -16.17 -15.85 -10.71
N HIS A 303 -16.20 -15.66 -12.03
CA HIS A 303 -16.37 -14.37 -12.69
C HIS A 303 -17.81 -14.21 -13.22
N PRO A 304 -18.45 -13.03 -13.05
CA PRO A 304 -19.80 -12.79 -13.55
C PRO A 304 -19.84 -12.74 -15.09
N GLY A 305 -20.65 -13.61 -15.69
CA GLY A 305 -20.94 -13.63 -17.13
C GLY A 305 -22.30 -13.03 -17.45
N LYS A 306 -22.46 -12.39 -18.62
CA LYS A 306 -23.77 -11.91 -19.09
C LYS A 306 -24.73 -13.09 -19.28
N GLY A 307 -25.71 -13.23 -18.39
CA GLY A 307 -26.90 -14.09 -18.58
C GLY A 307 -26.83 -15.52 -18.04
N LEU A 308 -25.85 -15.88 -17.19
CA LEU A 308 -25.71 -17.23 -16.60
C LEU A 308 -25.59 -17.22 -15.06
N GLU A 309 -25.90 -16.09 -14.42
CA GLU A 309 -25.89 -15.99 -12.96
C GLU A 309 -27.23 -16.48 -12.40
N PRO A 310 -27.24 -17.45 -11.46
CA PRO A 310 -28.46 -17.85 -10.77
C PRO A 310 -28.99 -16.70 -9.89
N ASP A 311 -30.32 -16.54 -9.82
CA ASP A 311 -30.98 -15.45 -9.08
C ASP A 311 -30.67 -15.47 -7.57
N ILE A 312 -30.29 -16.63 -7.02
CA ILE A 312 -29.90 -16.83 -5.62
C ILE A 312 -28.63 -17.68 -5.59
N LEU A 313 -27.52 -17.10 -5.10
CA LEU A 313 -26.28 -17.83 -4.81
C LEU A 313 -26.38 -18.50 -3.43
N GLY A 314 -26.17 -19.81 -3.39
CA GLY A 314 -26.02 -20.57 -2.14
C GLY A 314 -24.89 -20.03 -1.25
N ALA A 315 -24.97 -20.25 0.06
CA ALA A 315 -24.09 -19.63 1.06
C ALA A 315 -22.60 -19.91 0.79
N ARG A 316 -22.30 -21.08 0.21
CA ARG A 316 -20.94 -21.50 -0.14
C ARG A 316 -20.41 -20.81 -1.39
N ALA A 317 -21.25 -20.67 -2.42
CA ALA A 317 -20.90 -19.94 -3.64
C ALA A 317 -20.65 -18.46 -3.35
N ALA A 318 -21.43 -17.86 -2.45
CA ALA A 318 -21.25 -16.48 -1.99
C ALA A 318 -19.91 -16.26 -1.25
N PHE A 319 -19.50 -17.19 -0.39
CA PHE A 319 -18.22 -17.12 0.32
C PHE A 319 -17.00 -17.13 -0.62
N VAL A 320 -17.01 -18.00 -1.63
CA VAL A 320 -15.93 -18.10 -2.64
C VAL A 320 -15.82 -16.81 -3.47
N LYS A 321 -16.96 -16.22 -3.87
CA LYS A 321 -16.98 -14.95 -4.63
C LYS A 321 -16.48 -13.76 -3.81
N LEU A 322 -16.86 -13.65 -2.54
CA LEU A 322 -16.39 -12.59 -1.62
C LEU A 322 -14.87 -12.61 -1.44
N ALA A 323 -14.29 -13.81 -1.28
CA ALA A 323 -12.85 -13.99 -1.16
C ALA A 323 -12.11 -13.56 -2.45
N PHE A 324 -12.70 -13.83 -3.63
CA PHE A 324 -12.12 -13.50 -4.94
C PHE A 324 -12.08 -11.98 -5.21
N ILE A 325 -13.16 -11.26 -4.90
CA ILE A 325 -13.24 -9.79 -5.10
C ILE A 325 -12.18 -9.06 -4.27
N ARG A 326 -11.97 -9.50 -3.02
CA ARG A 326 -10.93 -8.94 -2.13
C ARG A 326 -9.51 -9.06 -2.73
N ARG A 327 -9.24 -10.11 -3.52
CA ARG A 327 -7.93 -10.37 -4.14
C ARG A 327 -7.70 -9.58 -5.44
N GLY A 328 -8.73 -9.40 -6.27
CA GLY A 328 -8.64 -8.64 -7.53
C GLY A 328 -8.20 -7.18 -7.32
N ILE A 329 -8.62 -6.59 -6.21
CA ILE A 329 -8.24 -5.22 -5.78
C ILE A 329 -6.75 -5.13 -5.42
N MET A 330 -6.16 -6.20 -4.86
CA MET A 330 -4.75 -6.20 -4.42
C MET A 330 -3.76 -6.44 -5.58
N ARG A 331 -4.18 -7.09 -6.67
CA ARG A 331 -3.31 -7.56 -7.77
C ARG A 331 -3.04 -6.53 -8.87
N PHE A 332 -4.06 -5.78 -9.30
CA PHE A 332 -3.93 -4.85 -10.44
C PHE A 332 -2.96 -3.68 -10.21
N GLN A 333 -2.70 -3.30 -8.94
CA GLN A 333 -1.79 -2.19 -8.60
C GLN A 333 -0.29 -2.55 -8.65
N SER A 334 0.09 -3.82 -8.61
CA SER A 334 1.49 -4.24 -8.42
C SER A 334 2.25 -4.51 -9.74
N ASP A 335 1.57 -5.02 -10.77
CA ASP A 335 2.22 -5.64 -11.92
C ASP A 335 2.62 -4.64 -13.04
N LEU A 336 1.85 -3.59 -13.30
CA LEU A 336 2.14 -2.62 -14.38
C LEU A 336 3.27 -1.62 -14.02
N HIS A 337 3.53 -1.41 -12.74
CA HIS A 337 4.48 -0.39 -12.26
C HIS A 337 5.95 -0.86 -12.22
N ARG A 338 6.19 -2.19 -12.16
CA ARG A 338 7.53 -2.76 -11.96
C ARG A 338 8.35 -2.95 -13.23
N LEU A 339 7.73 -3.19 -14.38
CA LEU A 339 8.46 -3.68 -15.56
C LEU A 339 9.07 -2.55 -16.41
N ARG A 340 8.41 -1.40 -16.50
CA ARG A 340 8.86 -0.28 -17.35
C ARG A 340 9.84 0.68 -16.66
N SER A 341 9.81 0.76 -15.33
CA SER A 341 10.61 1.71 -14.53
C SER A 341 12.08 1.33 -14.34
N ARG A 342 12.56 0.22 -14.94
CA ARG A 342 13.89 -0.36 -14.66
C ARG A 342 14.79 -0.61 -15.89
N LEU A 343 14.38 -0.26 -17.10
CA LEU A 343 15.24 -0.37 -18.30
C LEU A 343 16.04 0.92 -18.50
N ALA A 344 17.37 0.83 -18.63
CA ALA A 344 18.23 2.00 -18.86
C ALA A 344 18.26 2.38 -20.36
N PRO A 345 18.59 3.64 -20.74
CA PRO A 345 18.71 4.05 -22.14
C PRO A 345 19.72 3.23 -22.97
N THR A 346 20.75 2.65 -22.33
CA THR A 346 21.74 1.75 -22.95
C THR A 346 21.19 0.36 -23.32
N ASP A 347 20.03 0.01 -22.77
CA ASP A 347 19.32 -1.24 -23.00
C ASP A 347 18.26 -1.08 -24.11
N GLN A 348 18.44 -0.14 -25.04
CA GLN A 348 17.55 0.14 -26.19
C GLN A 348 18.18 -0.30 -27.52
N TYR A 349 17.41 -0.93 -28.41
CA TYR A 349 17.88 -1.48 -29.69
C TYR A 349 17.71 -0.48 -30.85
N PRO A 350 18.68 -0.35 -31.78
CA PRO A 350 19.99 -0.99 -31.80
C PRO A 350 20.97 -0.36 -30.81
N PRO A 351 21.95 -1.14 -30.30
CA PRO A 351 22.95 -0.64 -29.35
C PRO A 351 23.84 0.41 -30.03
N THR A 352 24.16 1.49 -29.31
CA THR A 352 25.01 2.59 -29.80
C THR A 352 26.44 2.16 -30.14
N HIS A 353 26.98 1.14 -29.46
CA HIS A 353 28.33 0.60 -29.69
C HIS A 353 28.33 -0.95 -29.75
N PRO A 354 27.96 -1.57 -30.89
CA PRO A 354 27.84 -3.03 -31.01
C PRO A 354 29.14 -3.80 -30.73
N GLY A 355 30.29 -3.16 -30.95
CA GLY A 355 31.62 -3.73 -30.70
C GLY A 355 31.98 -3.90 -29.22
N GLU A 356 31.32 -3.16 -28.32
CA GLU A 356 31.66 -3.05 -26.89
C GLU A 356 30.69 -3.82 -25.97
N LEU A 357 29.68 -4.46 -26.54
CA LEU A 357 28.73 -5.29 -25.78
C LEU A 357 29.43 -6.51 -25.16
N HIS A 358 29.54 -6.50 -23.84
CA HIS A 358 30.12 -7.60 -23.06
C HIS A 358 29.35 -8.93 -23.18
N TRP A 359 28.02 -8.88 -23.38
CA TRP A 359 27.16 -10.07 -23.42
C TRP A 359 26.13 -10.00 -24.56
N PRO A 360 26.57 -10.09 -25.83
CA PRO A 360 25.71 -9.83 -27.00
C PRO A 360 24.51 -10.78 -27.08
N ALA A 361 24.64 -12.03 -26.62
CA ALA A 361 23.53 -12.99 -26.58
C ALA A 361 22.45 -12.62 -25.55
N ARG A 362 22.84 -12.08 -24.38
CA ARG A 362 21.90 -11.59 -23.35
C ARG A 362 21.16 -10.34 -23.80
N TYR A 363 21.87 -9.49 -24.52
CA TYR A 363 21.30 -8.29 -25.11
C TYR A 363 20.31 -8.64 -26.23
N ALA A 364 20.71 -9.53 -27.15
CA ALA A 364 19.85 -10.02 -28.22
C ALA A 364 18.58 -10.70 -27.66
N ILE A 365 18.69 -11.58 -26.66
CA ILE A 365 17.50 -12.24 -26.11
C ILE A 365 16.58 -11.26 -25.36
N LEU A 366 17.12 -10.31 -24.60
CA LEU A 366 16.30 -9.29 -23.94
C LEU A 366 15.44 -8.52 -24.94
N HIS A 367 16.03 -8.12 -26.07
CA HIS A 367 15.33 -7.40 -27.13
C HIS A 367 14.39 -8.29 -27.94
N MET A 368 14.80 -9.51 -28.29
CA MET A 368 13.92 -10.47 -28.96
C MET A 368 12.71 -10.80 -28.09
N SER A 369 12.89 -11.03 -26.78
CA SER A 369 11.80 -11.26 -25.83
C SER A 369 10.89 -10.04 -25.68
N TRP A 370 11.46 -8.82 -25.66
CA TRP A 370 10.67 -7.59 -25.66
C TRP A 370 9.77 -7.48 -26.90
N HIS A 371 10.33 -7.67 -28.10
CA HIS A 371 9.55 -7.65 -29.33
C HIS A 371 8.57 -8.84 -29.43
N GLN A 372 8.92 -10.00 -28.88
CA GLN A 372 8.04 -11.15 -28.80
C GLN A 372 6.81 -10.89 -27.92
N CYS A 373 6.96 -10.19 -26.78
CA CYS A 373 5.82 -9.78 -25.96
C CYS A 373 4.84 -8.88 -26.72
N HIS A 374 5.34 -8.00 -27.59
CA HIS A 374 4.50 -7.14 -28.42
C HIS A 374 3.85 -7.93 -29.57
N CYS A 375 4.56 -8.89 -30.16
CA CYS A 375 3.97 -9.85 -31.11
C CYS A 375 2.83 -10.64 -30.46
N ASP A 376 3.03 -11.13 -29.23
CA ASP A 376 2.04 -11.89 -28.47
C ASP A 376 0.81 -11.04 -28.10
N LEU A 377 1.03 -9.76 -27.79
CA LEU A 377 -0.04 -8.80 -27.49
C LEU A 377 -0.88 -8.47 -28.72
N TYR A 378 -0.26 -8.27 -29.88
CA TYR A 378 -0.96 -7.80 -31.08
C TYR A 378 -1.45 -8.92 -32.02
N ARG A 379 -0.86 -10.12 -31.97
CA ARG A 379 -1.26 -11.24 -32.85
C ARG A 379 -2.70 -11.70 -32.65
N ILE A 380 -3.28 -11.43 -31.48
CA ILE A 380 -4.66 -11.77 -31.17
C ILE A 380 -5.66 -11.02 -32.06
N PHE A 381 -5.24 -9.92 -32.69
CA PHE A 381 -6.06 -9.10 -33.59
C PHE A 381 -5.85 -9.43 -35.08
N LEU A 382 -4.95 -10.37 -35.40
CA LEU A 382 -4.70 -10.81 -36.78
C LEU A 382 -5.82 -11.73 -37.26
N SER A 383 -6.86 -11.16 -37.87
CA SER A 383 -7.99 -11.93 -38.39
C SER A 383 -7.52 -13.06 -39.32
N GLY A 384 -7.91 -14.29 -39.01
CA GLY A 384 -7.52 -15.49 -39.77
C GLY A 384 -6.15 -16.07 -39.38
N TYR A 385 -5.41 -15.45 -38.46
CA TYR A 385 -4.20 -16.07 -37.92
C TYR A 385 -4.62 -17.18 -36.94
N PRO A 386 -3.99 -18.37 -36.97
CA PRO A 386 -4.53 -19.50 -36.25
C PRO A 386 -4.55 -19.32 -34.71
N GLU A 387 -3.68 -18.44 -34.18
CA GLU A 387 -3.59 -18.10 -32.75
C GLU A 387 -4.35 -16.80 -32.39
N SER A 388 -5.18 -16.26 -33.29
CA SER A 388 -5.93 -15.03 -33.06
C SER A 388 -7.21 -15.21 -32.26
N THR A 389 -7.76 -14.10 -31.76
CA THR A 389 -9.12 -14.02 -31.21
C THR A 389 -10.15 -14.43 -32.29
N PRO A 390 -11.28 -15.06 -31.92
CA PRO A 390 -12.32 -15.43 -32.89
C PRO A 390 -12.80 -14.25 -33.74
N HIS A 391 -13.02 -14.50 -35.03
CA HIS A 391 -13.43 -13.48 -36.03
C HIS A 391 -14.54 -12.53 -35.56
N PRO A 392 -15.64 -12.99 -34.92
CA PRO A 392 -16.74 -12.10 -34.50
C PRO A 392 -16.37 -11.12 -33.38
N ALA A 393 -15.31 -11.41 -32.62
CA ALA A 393 -14.81 -10.52 -31.57
C ALA A 393 -13.81 -9.50 -32.15
N VAL A 394 -13.05 -9.86 -33.18
CA VAL A 394 -12.16 -8.94 -33.91
C VAL A 394 -12.97 -7.98 -34.80
N GLU A 395 -14.08 -8.42 -35.39
CA GLU A 395 -14.95 -7.58 -36.24
C GLU A 395 -15.70 -6.46 -35.51
N ARG A 396 -15.77 -6.50 -34.18
CA ARG A 396 -16.34 -5.41 -33.38
C ARG A 396 -15.41 -4.20 -33.28
N MET A 397 -14.16 -4.33 -33.73
CA MET A 397 -13.18 -3.24 -33.80
C MET A 397 -13.28 -2.51 -35.13
N THR A 398 -12.99 -1.22 -35.10
CA THR A 398 -12.99 -0.41 -36.33
C THR A 398 -11.89 -0.88 -37.29
N LEU A 399 -12.07 -0.65 -38.58
CA LEU A 399 -11.06 -1.02 -39.58
C LEU A 399 -9.69 -0.35 -39.32
N PRO A 400 -9.61 0.95 -38.94
CA PRO A 400 -8.34 1.59 -38.59
C PRO A 400 -7.62 0.94 -37.39
N GLU A 401 -8.35 0.58 -36.33
CA GLU A 401 -7.76 -0.09 -35.17
C GLU A 401 -7.20 -1.47 -35.53
N ARG A 402 -7.92 -2.24 -36.37
CA ARG A 402 -7.44 -3.54 -36.83
C ARG A 402 -6.17 -3.44 -37.67
N VAL A 403 -6.08 -2.43 -38.54
CA VAL A 403 -4.89 -2.16 -39.34
C VAL A 403 -3.73 -1.75 -38.42
N LEU A 404 -3.96 -0.85 -37.46
CA LEU A 404 -2.95 -0.43 -36.49
C LEU A 404 -2.39 -1.60 -35.66
N MET A 405 -3.25 -2.50 -35.17
CA MET A 405 -2.80 -3.66 -34.39
C MET A 405 -2.04 -4.66 -35.26
N LYS A 406 -2.47 -4.85 -36.51
CA LYS A 406 -1.75 -5.68 -37.49
C LYS A 406 -0.36 -5.10 -37.77
N ASP A 407 -0.25 -3.80 -38.04
CA ASP A 407 1.01 -3.13 -38.36
C ASP A 407 1.98 -3.15 -37.17
N LYS A 408 1.48 -2.95 -35.94
CA LYS A 408 2.28 -3.14 -34.73
C LYS A 408 2.78 -4.58 -34.59
N CYS A 409 1.92 -5.58 -34.79
CA CYS A 409 2.32 -6.99 -34.70
C CYS A 409 3.45 -7.32 -35.70
N LEU A 410 3.29 -6.91 -36.95
CA LEU A 410 4.26 -7.18 -38.01
C LEU A 410 5.54 -6.38 -37.82
N GLY A 411 5.46 -5.11 -37.45
CA GLY A 411 6.63 -4.28 -37.14
C GLY A 411 7.50 -4.89 -36.03
N HIS A 412 6.89 -5.40 -34.95
CA HIS A 412 7.65 -6.08 -33.90
C HIS A 412 8.21 -7.43 -34.36
N ALA A 413 7.50 -8.20 -35.20
CA ALA A 413 8.02 -9.45 -35.76
C ALA A 413 9.24 -9.20 -36.65
N GLU A 414 9.25 -8.11 -37.42
CA GLU A 414 10.41 -7.70 -38.21
C GLU A 414 11.60 -7.28 -37.36
N GLN A 415 11.37 -6.61 -36.22
CA GLN A 415 12.44 -6.27 -35.28
C GLN A 415 13.08 -7.53 -34.67
N ILE A 416 12.32 -8.60 -34.38
CA ILE A 416 12.90 -9.88 -33.92
C ILE A 416 13.89 -10.41 -34.95
N VAL A 417 13.52 -10.40 -36.23
CA VAL A 417 14.40 -10.85 -37.32
C VAL A 417 15.61 -9.93 -37.48
N LYS A 418 15.43 -8.61 -37.32
CA LYS A 418 16.53 -7.63 -37.36
C LYS A 418 17.54 -7.85 -36.24
N VAL A 419 17.06 -8.01 -35.00
CA VAL A 419 17.91 -8.31 -33.82
C VAL A 419 18.69 -9.60 -34.03
N LEU A 420 18.03 -10.63 -34.55
CA LEU A 420 18.66 -11.91 -34.85
C LEU A 420 19.69 -11.79 -35.99
N SER A 421 19.38 -11.03 -37.04
CA SER A 421 20.27 -10.82 -38.18
C SER A 421 21.53 -10.06 -37.79
N ASP A 422 21.38 -8.97 -37.03
CA ASP A 422 22.50 -8.17 -36.56
C ASP A 422 23.39 -8.99 -35.60
N PHE A 423 22.80 -9.84 -34.74
CA PHE A 423 23.55 -10.77 -33.89
C PHE A 423 24.41 -11.75 -34.72
N VAL A 424 23.85 -12.30 -35.80
CA VAL A 424 24.55 -13.23 -36.69
C VAL A 424 25.63 -12.54 -37.53
N HIS A 425 25.44 -11.29 -37.96
CA HIS A 425 26.39 -10.56 -38.80
C HIS A 425 27.59 -10.00 -38.04
N HIS A 426 27.45 -9.67 -36.75
CA HIS A 426 28.48 -8.93 -36.01
C HIS A 426 29.46 -9.79 -35.20
N LYS A 427 29.34 -11.14 -35.17
CA LYS A 427 30.15 -11.99 -34.26
C LYS A 427 30.51 -13.37 -34.82
N ASP A 428 31.69 -13.85 -34.39
CA ASP A 428 32.32 -15.13 -34.74
C ASP A 428 31.62 -16.34 -34.07
N GLU A 429 31.78 -17.54 -34.65
CA GLU A 429 30.96 -18.76 -34.49
C GLU A 429 30.88 -19.39 -33.06
N GLN A 430 31.43 -18.73 -32.04
CA GLN A 430 31.61 -19.27 -30.68
C GLN A 430 30.53 -18.88 -29.65
N HIS A 431 29.55 -18.03 -30.00
CA HIS A 431 28.56 -17.53 -29.05
C HIS A 431 27.27 -18.36 -29.07
N MET A 432 26.77 -18.75 -27.89
CA MET A 432 25.52 -19.51 -27.75
C MET A 432 24.29 -18.60 -27.60
N LEU A 433 23.14 -19.06 -28.08
CA LEU A 433 21.83 -18.43 -27.88
C LEU A 433 20.96 -19.26 -26.93
N ASP A 434 20.07 -18.60 -26.20
CA ASP A 434 19.08 -19.25 -25.32
C ASP A 434 17.94 -19.88 -26.14
N PHE A 435 17.28 -20.92 -25.59
CA PHE A 435 16.13 -21.58 -26.20
C PHE A 435 15.01 -20.60 -26.58
N ASP A 436 14.82 -19.56 -25.77
CA ASP A 436 13.84 -18.51 -26.03
C ASP A 436 14.14 -17.73 -27.32
N ALA A 437 15.39 -17.67 -27.79
CA ALA A 437 15.75 -17.05 -29.07
C ALA A 437 15.19 -17.86 -30.26
N ALA A 438 15.21 -19.19 -30.16
CA ALA A 438 14.62 -20.08 -31.16
C ALA A 438 13.09 -19.96 -31.19
N VAL A 439 12.46 -19.76 -30.03
CA VAL A 439 11.02 -19.53 -29.90
C VAL A 439 10.63 -18.20 -30.54
N CYS A 440 11.36 -17.12 -30.24
CA CYS A 440 11.15 -15.80 -30.84
C CYS A 440 11.35 -15.83 -32.36
N ALA A 441 12.42 -16.47 -32.85
CA ALA A 441 12.71 -16.60 -34.28
C ALA A 441 11.62 -17.37 -35.03
N TYR A 442 11.09 -18.45 -34.44
CA TYR A 442 9.99 -19.24 -34.98
C TYR A 442 8.69 -18.44 -35.10
N HIS A 443 8.29 -17.73 -34.03
CA HIS A 443 7.07 -16.93 -34.05
C HIS A 443 7.19 -15.71 -34.98
N GLY A 444 8.32 -15.00 -34.96
CA GLY A 444 8.58 -13.88 -35.85
C GLY A 444 8.48 -14.27 -37.33
N ALA A 445 9.07 -15.41 -37.71
CA ALA A 445 9.02 -15.91 -39.08
C ALA A 445 7.60 -16.27 -39.55
N ARG A 446 6.78 -16.91 -38.69
CA ARG A 446 5.38 -17.25 -39.02
C ARG A 446 4.50 -16.01 -39.16
N LEU A 447 4.70 -15.00 -38.31
CA LEU A 447 3.95 -13.74 -38.36
C LEU A 447 4.30 -12.94 -39.61
N ILE A 448 5.57 -12.87 -40.00
CA ILE A 448 6.01 -12.18 -41.24
C ILE A 448 5.42 -12.86 -42.48
N LEU A 449 5.47 -14.19 -42.56
CA LEU A 449 4.87 -14.94 -43.68
C LEU A 449 3.36 -14.70 -43.78
N PHE A 450 2.65 -14.79 -42.64
CA PHE A 450 1.20 -14.57 -42.60
C PHE A 450 0.80 -13.10 -42.89
N GLY A 451 1.51 -12.14 -42.32
CA GLY A 451 1.25 -10.72 -42.50
C GLY A 451 1.42 -10.26 -43.94
N THR A 452 2.50 -10.72 -44.57
CA THR A 452 2.82 -10.44 -45.99
C THR A 452 1.80 -11.10 -46.91
N TYR A 453 1.34 -12.30 -46.57
CA TYR A 453 0.31 -13.03 -47.32
C TYR A 453 -1.09 -12.37 -47.24
N THR A 454 -1.47 -11.84 -46.08
CA THR A 454 -2.81 -11.26 -45.86
C THR A 454 -2.95 -9.80 -46.28
N GLY A 455 -1.84 -9.09 -46.56
CA GLY A 455 -1.76 -7.73 -47.15
C GLY A 455 -2.33 -6.56 -46.33
N ARG A 456 -1.73 -5.35 -46.43
CA ARG A 456 -2.36 -4.03 -46.74
C ARG A 456 -1.45 -2.83 -46.39
N SER A 457 -1.61 -1.75 -47.18
CA SER A 457 -0.88 -0.47 -47.27
C SER A 457 0.30 -0.45 -48.27
N ASP A 458 0.58 0.72 -48.86
CA ASP A 458 1.46 0.95 -50.03
C ASP A 458 2.97 0.66 -49.78
N GLU A 459 3.34 0.19 -48.58
CA GLU A 459 4.70 -0.16 -48.16
C GLU A 459 4.89 -1.65 -47.80
N ALA A 460 4.09 -2.56 -48.37
CA ALA A 460 4.17 -3.98 -48.02
C ALA A 460 5.51 -4.64 -48.45
N LEU A 461 6.16 -5.35 -47.51
CA LEU A 461 7.35 -6.15 -47.76
C LEU A 461 7.09 -7.18 -48.89
N PRO A 462 7.94 -7.30 -49.92
CA PRO A 462 7.74 -8.33 -50.96
C PRO A 462 7.76 -9.74 -50.37
N MET A 463 6.87 -10.64 -50.83
CA MET A 463 6.81 -12.03 -50.35
C MET A 463 8.16 -12.77 -50.47
N GLN A 464 8.97 -12.44 -51.49
CA GLN A 464 10.34 -12.94 -51.64
C GLN A 464 11.22 -12.59 -50.42
N MET A 465 11.08 -11.38 -49.91
CA MET A 465 11.82 -10.90 -48.74
C MET A 465 11.28 -11.51 -47.44
N ALA A 466 9.97 -11.74 -47.32
CA ALA A 466 9.37 -12.47 -46.21
C ALA A 466 9.88 -13.93 -46.12
N ILE A 467 9.98 -14.60 -47.26
CA ILE A 467 10.56 -15.95 -47.37
C ILE A 467 12.04 -15.94 -46.99
N TYR A 468 12.80 -14.93 -47.43
CA TYR A 468 14.21 -14.76 -47.05
C TYR A 468 14.39 -14.59 -45.53
N LYS A 469 13.60 -13.70 -44.91
CA LYS A 469 13.58 -13.47 -43.45
C LYS A 469 13.22 -14.75 -42.68
N ALA A 470 12.25 -15.54 -43.15
CA ALA A 470 11.88 -16.80 -42.54
C ALA A 470 12.97 -17.89 -42.68
N GLN A 471 13.66 -17.93 -43.81
CA GLN A 471 14.79 -18.83 -44.03
C GLN A 471 15.96 -18.51 -43.09
N LEU A 472 16.25 -17.21 -42.87
CA LEU A 472 17.26 -16.78 -41.90
C LEU A 472 16.96 -17.31 -40.48
N CYS A 473 15.70 -17.20 -40.02
CA CYS A 473 15.30 -17.77 -38.73
C CYS A 473 15.47 -19.29 -38.67
N LEU A 474 15.10 -20.01 -39.73
CA LEU A 474 15.24 -21.47 -39.80
C LEU A 474 16.72 -21.90 -39.76
N ASP A 475 17.59 -21.19 -40.47
CA ASP A 475 19.02 -21.48 -40.51
C ASP A 475 19.65 -21.27 -39.13
N VAL A 476 19.26 -20.20 -38.41
CA VAL A 476 19.70 -19.95 -37.02
C VAL A 476 19.19 -21.03 -36.06
N ILE A 477 17.92 -21.42 -36.13
CA ILE A 477 17.35 -22.49 -35.29
C ILE A 477 18.10 -23.81 -35.53
N THR A 478 18.37 -24.13 -36.80
CA THR A 478 19.05 -25.37 -37.18
C THR A 478 20.50 -25.38 -36.73
N ARG A 479 21.21 -24.26 -36.91
CA ARG A 479 22.63 -24.10 -36.58
C ARG A 479 22.89 -24.13 -35.08
N TYR A 480 22.10 -23.40 -34.28
CA TYR A 480 22.36 -23.23 -32.84
C TYR A 480 21.63 -24.26 -31.97
N PHE A 481 20.55 -24.88 -32.45
CA PHE A 481 19.70 -25.74 -31.62
C PHE A 481 19.36 -27.12 -32.21
N GLY A 482 20.10 -27.56 -33.24
CA GLY A 482 19.85 -28.84 -33.90
C GLY A 482 19.90 -30.08 -32.99
N PHE A 483 20.51 -29.99 -31.80
CA PHE A 483 20.62 -31.05 -30.80
C PHE A 483 19.39 -31.18 -29.87
N SER A 484 18.49 -30.19 -29.81
CA SER A 484 17.42 -30.16 -28.80
C SER A 484 16.19 -30.96 -29.21
N ALA A 485 15.83 -31.95 -28.38
CA ALA A 485 14.58 -32.70 -28.53
C ALA A 485 13.32 -31.81 -28.40
N GLN A 486 13.41 -30.71 -27.64
CA GLN A 486 12.31 -29.78 -27.38
C GLN A 486 11.95 -28.94 -28.62
N LEU A 487 12.91 -28.64 -29.50
CA LEU A 487 12.72 -27.75 -30.67
C LEU A 487 12.54 -28.49 -32.00
N LYS A 488 12.61 -29.82 -32.00
CA LYS A 488 12.50 -30.66 -33.21
C LYS A 488 11.19 -30.43 -33.97
N SER A 489 10.07 -30.26 -33.25
CA SER A 489 8.75 -30.00 -33.84
C SER A 489 8.65 -28.62 -34.48
N MET A 490 9.21 -27.58 -33.85
CA MET A 490 9.21 -26.19 -34.33
C MET A 490 9.93 -26.05 -35.67
N ARG A 491 11.11 -26.67 -35.78
CA ARG A 491 11.89 -26.67 -37.02
C ARG A 491 11.11 -27.26 -38.19
N GLN A 492 10.49 -28.43 -37.98
CA GLN A 492 9.71 -29.14 -39.02
C GLN A 492 8.46 -28.37 -39.47
N ILE A 493 7.85 -27.58 -38.58
CA ILE A 493 6.68 -26.74 -38.92
C ILE A 493 7.13 -25.53 -39.76
N LEU A 494 8.22 -24.89 -39.37
CA LEU A 494 8.74 -23.72 -40.10
C LEU A 494 9.25 -24.09 -41.50
N GLU A 495 9.97 -25.21 -41.64
CA GLU A 495 10.39 -25.77 -42.94
C GLU A 495 9.20 -25.96 -43.90
N ARG A 496 8.09 -26.52 -43.40
CA ARG A 496 6.86 -26.73 -44.16
C ARG A 496 6.21 -25.42 -44.57
N ALA A 497 6.13 -24.44 -43.66
CA ALA A 497 5.55 -23.13 -43.94
C ALA A 497 6.33 -22.39 -45.04
N ILE A 498 7.66 -22.39 -45.00
CA ILE A 498 8.52 -21.76 -46.02
C ILE A 498 8.31 -22.41 -47.39
N LEU A 499 8.29 -23.75 -47.46
CA LEU A 499 8.09 -24.48 -48.71
C LEU A 499 6.73 -24.17 -49.37
N GLN A 500 5.68 -24.03 -48.56
CA GLN A 500 4.34 -23.69 -49.05
C GLN A 500 4.29 -22.29 -49.66
N HIS A 501 4.91 -21.29 -49.02
CA HIS A 501 4.92 -19.92 -49.53
C HIS A 501 5.83 -19.77 -50.78
N LYS A 502 6.90 -20.56 -50.91
CA LYS A 502 7.71 -20.65 -52.16
C LYS A 502 6.88 -21.18 -53.34
N LYS A 503 6.13 -22.27 -53.13
CA LYS A 503 5.24 -22.84 -54.16
C LYS A 503 4.13 -21.89 -54.59
N TRP A 504 3.58 -21.11 -53.65
CA TRP A 504 2.59 -20.07 -53.96
C TRP A 504 3.15 -18.99 -54.87
N LEU A 505 4.38 -18.51 -54.58
CA LEU A 505 5.06 -17.49 -55.38
C LEU A 505 5.34 -17.94 -56.83
N GLU A 506 5.60 -19.23 -57.03
CA GLU A 506 5.86 -19.84 -58.35
C GLU A 506 4.57 -20.17 -59.13
N SER A 507 3.40 -20.09 -58.49
CA SER A 507 2.12 -20.47 -59.10
C SER A 507 1.42 -19.31 -59.81
N SER A 508 0.92 -19.54 -61.02
CA SER A 508 0.18 -18.55 -61.84
C SER A 508 -1.24 -18.27 -61.33
N ASP A 509 -1.75 -19.10 -60.40
CA ASP A 509 -3.09 -19.05 -59.84
C ASP A 509 -2.93 -18.78 -58.33
N HIS A 510 -2.86 -17.50 -57.95
CA HIS A 510 -2.54 -17.01 -56.60
C HIS A 510 -3.62 -17.34 -55.54
N ARG A 511 -4.11 -18.59 -55.52
CA ARG A 511 -5.13 -19.05 -54.58
C ARG A 511 -4.60 -19.06 -53.14
N PRO A 512 -5.48 -18.91 -52.14
CA PRO A 512 -5.10 -18.91 -50.75
C PRO A 512 -4.30 -20.16 -50.34
N VAL A 513 -3.13 -19.99 -49.73
CA VAL A 513 -2.41 -21.11 -49.08
C VAL A 513 -3.15 -21.45 -47.80
N ALA A 514 -3.70 -22.66 -47.70
CA ALA A 514 -4.23 -23.16 -46.44
C ALA A 514 -3.09 -23.16 -45.40
N THR A 515 -3.21 -22.33 -44.36
CA THR A 515 -2.28 -22.32 -43.23
C THR A 515 -2.17 -23.76 -42.72
N ALA A 516 -0.98 -24.34 -42.72
CA ALA A 516 -0.72 -25.70 -42.27
C ALA A 516 -0.97 -25.85 -40.77
N ASP A 517 -2.22 -25.80 -40.35
CA ASP A 517 -2.71 -26.42 -39.14
C ASP A 517 -4.01 -27.13 -39.53
N PRO A 518 -4.03 -28.48 -39.57
CA PRO A 518 -5.21 -29.22 -39.98
C PRO A 518 -6.39 -28.79 -39.10
N SER A 519 -7.35 -28.08 -39.70
CA SER A 519 -8.61 -27.69 -39.05
C SER A 519 -9.74 -28.48 -39.71
N PRO A 520 -10.92 -28.67 -39.08
CA PRO A 520 -11.35 -28.21 -37.75
C PRO A 520 -12.00 -29.31 -36.90
N HIS A 521 -11.91 -29.18 -35.57
CA HIS A 521 -12.96 -29.40 -34.56
C HIS A 521 -12.27 -29.67 -33.22
N PRO A 522 -12.71 -29.02 -32.12
CA PRO A 522 -12.27 -29.42 -30.80
C PRO A 522 -12.62 -30.91 -30.60
N PRO A 523 -11.74 -31.72 -30.00
CA PRO A 523 -12.10 -33.07 -29.56
C PRO A 523 -13.40 -32.99 -28.75
N VAL A 524 -14.31 -33.94 -28.95
CA VAL A 524 -15.61 -33.98 -28.28
C VAL A 524 -15.40 -33.80 -26.77
N GLY A 525 -16.03 -32.76 -26.18
CA GLY A 525 -15.91 -32.44 -24.75
C GLY A 525 -14.89 -31.34 -24.40
N ILE A 526 -14.12 -30.80 -25.35
CA ILE A 526 -13.24 -29.64 -25.12
C ILE A 526 -13.93 -28.37 -25.62
N SER A 527 -14.11 -27.37 -24.74
CA SER A 527 -14.69 -26.10 -25.15
C SER A 527 -13.81 -25.43 -26.23
N ARG A 528 -14.45 -24.72 -27.16
CA ARG A 528 -13.77 -24.02 -28.25
C ARG A 528 -12.67 -23.08 -27.72
N ASP A 529 -12.90 -22.46 -26.56
CA ASP A 529 -11.94 -21.57 -25.89
C ASP A 529 -10.77 -22.35 -25.26
N ALA A 530 -11.02 -23.52 -24.69
CA ALA A 530 -9.98 -24.40 -24.17
C ALA A 530 -9.09 -24.97 -25.30
N TYR A 531 -9.68 -25.29 -26.46
CA TYR A 531 -8.96 -25.70 -27.66
C TYR A 531 -8.05 -24.58 -28.21
N MET A 532 -8.52 -23.33 -28.20
CA MET A 532 -7.72 -22.18 -28.64
C MET A 532 -6.53 -21.89 -27.71
N ARG A 533 -6.72 -21.93 -26.38
CA ARG A 533 -5.62 -21.77 -25.40
C ARG A 533 -4.61 -22.92 -25.46
N GLN A 534 -5.06 -24.11 -25.83
CA GLN A 534 -4.23 -25.29 -26.01
C GLN A 534 -3.22 -25.18 -27.16
N ARG A 535 -3.51 -24.36 -28.19
CA ARG A 535 -2.63 -24.12 -29.34
C ARG A 535 -1.46 -23.19 -28.98
N LEU A 536 -1.67 -22.30 -28.01
CA LEU A 536 -0.64 -21.39 -27.48
C LEU A 536 0.43 -22.11 -26.64
N ALA A 537 0.22 -23.38 -26.28
CA ALA A 537 1.09 -24.17 -25.39
C ALA A 537 1.75 -25.39 -26.08
N ILE A 538 1.78 -25.43 -27.41
CA ILE A 538 2.26 -26.60 -28.19
C ILE A 538 3.75 -26.93 -27.96
N HIS A 539 4.49 -26.03 -27.31
CA HIS A 539 5.90 -26.16 -26.95
C HIS A 539 6.13 -26.47 -25.46
N SER A 540 5.06 -26.68 -24.67
CA SER A 540 5.14 -26.93 -23.23
C SER A 540 5.61 -28.36 -22.90
N LEU A 541 6.61 -28.47 -22.01
CA LEU A 541 7.07 -29.76 -21.45
C LEU A 541 5.95 -30.53 -20.73
N LEU A 542 4.91 -29.84 -20.26
CA LEU A 542 3.73 -30.43 -19.61
C LEU A 542 2.95 -31.36 -20.55
N ARG A 543 2.90 -31.05 -21.86
CA ARG A 543 2.28 -31.93 -22.87
C ARG A 543 3.15 -33.14 -23.22
N GLN A 544 4.40 -33.15 -22.80
CA GLN A 544 5.35 -34.25 -23.05
C GLN A 544 5.41 -35.24 -21.86
N SER A 545 4.66 -35.00 -20.77
CA SER A 545 4.75 -35.74 -19.49
C SER A 545 3.67 -36.83 -19.25
N ASP A 546 2.72 -37.05 -20.17
CA ASP A 546 1.72 -38.16 -20.17
C ASP A 546 1.02 -38.47 -18.81
N PHE A 547 0.59 -37.46 -18.05
CA PHE A 547 -0.22 -37.68 -16.83
C PHE A 547 -1.63 -38.22 -17.14
N VAL A 548 -2.15 -39.09 -16.26
CA VAL A 548 -3.48 -39.74 -16.37
C VAL A 548 -4.43 -39.20 -15.30
N ASP A 549 -5.65 -38.80 -15.69
CA ASP A 549 -6.71 -38.36 -14.77
C ASP A 549 -7.55 -39.55 -14.28
N ASP A 550 -7.52 -39.80 -12.96
CA ASP A 550 -8.17 -40.93 -12.27
C ASP A 550 -9.49 -40.55 -11.59
N SER A 551 -10.06 -39.38 -11.90
CA SER A 551 -11.20 -38.84 -11.15
C SER A 551 -12.50 -39.64 -11.26
N CYS A 552 -12.63 -40.54 -12.24
CA CYS A 552 -13.74 -41.50 -12.30
C CYS A 552 -13.76 -42.45 -11.10
N ASP A 553 -12.61 -42.69 -10.49
CA ASP A 553 -12.50 -43.60 -9.35
C ASP A 553 -13.02 -42.96 -8.07
N ALA A 554 -13.11 -41.63 -7.99
CA ALA A 554 -13.65 -40.95 -6.81
C ALA A 554 -15.14 -41.27 -6.55
N ALA A 555 -15.90 -41.62 -7.60
CA ALA A 555 -17.26 -42.13 -7.54
C ALA A 555 -17.62 -42.91 -8.82
N PRO A 556 -17.51 -44.26 -8.81
CA PRO A 556 -17.85 -45.09 -9.97
C PRO A 556 -19.34 -44.99 -10.31
N GLU A 557 -19.68 -44.90 -11.60
CA GLU A 557 -21.09 -44.85 -12.02
C GLU A 557 -21.85 -46.14 -11.63
N PRO A 558 -23.14 -46.05 -11.25
CA PRO A 558 -24.01 -47.21 -11.24
C PRO A 558 -24.12 -47.74 -12.67
N THR A 559 -23.93 -49.04 -12.87
CA THR A 559 -24.21 -49.72 -14.14
C THR A 559 -25.67 -49.52 -14.56
N ARG A 560 -25.95 -48.48 -15.35
CA ARG A 560 -27.18 -48.30 -16.12
C ARG A 560 -26.83 -47.85 -17.54
N PRO A 561 -27.61 -48.24 -18.57
CA PRO A 561 -27.18 -48.12 -19.95
C PRO A 561 -27.15 -46.65 -20.39
N LEU A 562 -26.05 -46.25 -21.00
CA LEU A 562 -25.91 -44.98 -21.71
C LEU A 562 -26.95 -44.92 -22.84
N LEU A 563 -27.79 -43.88 -22.85
CA LEU A 563 -28.56 -43.49 -24.02
C LEU A 563 -27.57 -43.03 -25.10
N THR A 564 -27.27 -43.92 -26.03
CA THR A 564 -26.43 -43.67 -27.21
C THR A 564 -27.14 -42.73 -28.17
N TRP A 565 -26.56 -41.54 -28.39
CA TRP A 565 -26.84 -40.76 -29.59
C TRP A 565 -25.87 -41.19 -30.69
N THR A 566 -26.28 -42.17 -31.50
CA THR A 566 -25.59 -42.49 -32.76
C THR A 566 -26.18 -41.66 -33.88
N ALA A 567 -25.34 -40.87 -34.56
CA ALA A 567 -25.68 -40.29 -35.84
C ALA A 567 -25.74 -41.40 -36.90
N SER A 568 -26.94 -41.67 -37.45
CA SER A 568 -27.12 -42.44 -38.67
C SER A 568 -27.39 -41.48 -39.83
N THR A 569 -26.44 -41.43 -40.76
CA THR A 569 -26.60 -40.91 -42.11
C THR A 569 -27.38 -41.92 -42.95
N GLU A 570 -28.54 -41.52 -43.51
CA GLU A 570 -28.95 -41.71 -44.91
C GLU A 570 -30.48 -41.47 -45.09
N ASP A 571 -30.78 -40.67 -46.11
CA ASP A 571 -32.00 -40.48 -46.89
C ASP A 571 -33.25 -39.71 -46.40
N ASP A 572 -33.48 -38.61 -47.15
CA ASP A 572 -34.75 -38.21 -47.80
C ASP A 572 -35.91 -37.63 -46.96
N GLN A 573 -35.94 -36.30 -46.85
CA GLN A 573 -36.85 -35.39 -47.57
C GLN A 573 -37.12 -34.11 -46.76
N ILE A 574 -36.85 -32.97 -47.39
CA ILE A 574 -37.31 -31.64 -47.00
C ILE A 574 -38.84 -31.58 -47.09
N PRO A 575 -39.54 -31.02 -46.09
CA PRO A 575 -40.74 -30.24 -46.37
C PRO A 575 -40.44 -28.75 -46.23
N GLN A 576 -40.67 -28.03 -47.32
CA GLN A 576 -40.67 -26.58 -47.41
C GLN A 576 -41.79 -25.94 -46.57
N PRO A 577 -41.66 -24.63 -46.27
CA PRO A 577 -42.59 -23.89 -45.42
C PRO A 577 -43.94 -23.69 -46.12
N ALA A 578 -45.03 -24.04 -45.45
CA ALA A 578 -46.37 -23.61 -45.87
C ALA A 578 -46.63 -22.19 -45.33
N SER A 579 -46.96 -21.33 -46.29
CA SER A 579 -47.41 -19.96 -46.16
C SER A 579 -48.74 -19.83 -45.39
N ASP A 580 -49.10 -18.58 -45.11
CA ASP A 580 -50.42 -18.07 -44.71
C ASP A 580 -50.49 -17.62 -43.25
N TRP A 581 -49.87 -16.46 -42.99
CA TRP A 581 -50.38 -15.52 -41.99
C TRP A 581 -50.59 -14.18 -42.69
N ASP A 582 -51.82 -14.03 -43.16
CA ASP A 582 -52.35 -12.86 -43.82
C ASP A 582 -52.68 -11.80 -42.77
N GLY A 583 -52.19 -10.59 -42.97
CA GLY A 583 -52.57 -9.45 -42.13
C GLY A 583 -54.06 -9.13 -42.25
N ARG A 584 -54.73 -8.92 -41.10
CA ARG A 584 -55.89 -8.03 -40.90
C ARG A 584 -56.33 -7.96 -39.43
N GLY A 585 -56.50 -6.73 -38.92
CA GLY A 585 -57.31 -6.37 -37.73
C GLY A 585 -56.51 -6.02 -36.47
N ILE A 586 -56.02 -4.79 -36.26
CA ILE A 586 -56.72 -3.60 -35.68
C ILE A 586 -57.24 -3.93 -34.26
N VAL A 587 -56.83 -3.27 -33.16
CA VAL A 587 -57.15 -1.87 -32.75
C VAL A 587 -56.08 -1.32 -31.79
N ASP A 588 -55.62 -0.10 -32.04
CA ASP A 588 -55.04 0.84 -31.06
C ASP A 588 -56.18 1.69 -30.47
N PRO A 589 -56.16 2.04 -29.17
CA PRO A 589 -56.13 3.49 -28.92
C PRO A 589 -55.27 3.94 -27.72
N VAL A 590 -54.43 4.94 -28.03
CA VAL A 590 -54.32 6.25 -27.34
C VAL A 590 -53.49 6.30 -26.05
N THR A 591 -52.22 6.69 -26.24
CA THR A 591 -51.54 7.88 -25.69
C THR A 591 -52.05 8.52 -24.39
N GLU A 592 -51.17 8.74 -23.40
CA GLU A 592 -50.53 10.05 -23.14
C GLU A 592 -49.61 10.07 -21.88
N GLN A 593 -48.45 10.73 -22.06
CA GLN A 593 -47.67 11.58 -21.13
C GLN A 593 -47.12 11.04 -19.79
N ILE A 594 -45.79 10.78 -19.73
CA ILE A 594 -44.82 11.61 -18.97
C ILE A 594 -43.51 11.71 -19.79
N VAL A 595 -43.03 12.94 -19.95
CA VAL A 595 -41.82 13.36 -20.65
C VAL A 595 -40.65 13.51 -19.66
N SER A 596 -39.41 13.35 -20.18
CA SER A 596 -38.09 13.77 -19.65
C SER A 596 -37.39 12.90 -18.58
N GLN A 597 -36.35 12.15 -19.00
CA GLN A 597 -34.93 12.39 -18.70
C GLN A 597 -34.04 11.29 -19.34
N PRO A 598 -32.89 11.62 -19.97
CA PRO A 598 -31.97 10.62 -20.50
C PRO A 598 -31.14 9.98 -19.39
N ASN A 599 -31.21 8.66 -19.27
CA ASN A 599 -30.29 7.87 -18.47
C ASN A 599 -28.88 7.90 -19.07
N LEU A 600 -27.95 8.22 -18.18
CA LEU A 600 -26.54 8.44 -18.33
C LEU A 600 -25.79 7.11 -18.54
N PHE A 601 -25.52 6.70 -19.78
CA PHE A 601 -24.45 5.74 -20.10
C PHE A 601 -24.08 5.85 -21.59
N CYS A 602 -23.30 6.87 -21.94
CA CYS A 602 -22.40 6.87 -23.11
C CYS A 602 -21.42 8.03 -23.02
N GLY A 603 -20.13 7.76 -23.21
CA GLY A 603 -19.08 8.78 -23.28
C GLY A 603 -17.68 8.27 -22.93
N LEU A 604 -17.19 7.23 -23.60
CA LEU A 604 -15.75 6.95 -23.71
C LEU A 604 -15.40 7.07 -25.19
N GLU A 605 -15.07 8.30 -25.62
CA GLU A 605 -14.35 8.53 -26.86
C GLU A 605 -12.85 8.49 -26.54
N TYR A 606 -12.18 7.47 -27.05
CA TYR A 606 -10.72 7.36 -27.07
C TYR A 606 -10.20 8.02 -28.35
N GLY A 607 -9.69 9.25 -28.23
CA GLY A 607 -8.82 9.87 -29.23
C GLY A 607 -7.37 9.45 -29.00
N LEU A 608 -6.88 8.59 -29.88
CA LEU A 608 -5.46 8.30 -30.08
C LEU A 608 -4.84 9.45 -30.89
N ASP A 609 -3.74 10.05 -30.40
CA ASP A 609 -2.68 10.57 -31.25
C ASP A 609 -1.38 10.73 -30.44
N LEU A 610 -0.52 9.71 -30.54
CA LEU A 610 0.88 9.71 -30.13
C LEU A 610 1.58 8.84 -31.17
N LEU A 611 2.34 9.46 -32.07
CA LEU A 611 3.59 9.00 -32.71
C LEU A 611 3.88 9.87 -33.94
N GLY A 612 4.73 10.89 -33.78
CA GLY A 612 5.43 11.53 -34.89
C GLY A 612 6.75 10.81 -35.19
N TRP A 613 7.10 10.70 -36.48
CA TRP A 613 8.48 10.54 -36.95
C TRP A 613 8.66 11.35 -38.26
N PRO A 614 9.89 11.65 -38.72
CA PRO A 614 10.28 12.97 -39.21
C PRO A 614 10.19 13.05 -40.74
N VAL A 615 9.80 14.20 -41.28
CA VAL A 615 10.10 14.54 -42.67
C VAL A 615 10.68 15.95 -42.67
N GLU A 616 11.96 16.07 -43.02
CA GLU A 616 12.65 17.34 -43.16
C GLU A 616 12.15 18.10 -44.40
N GLY A 617 11.90 19.39 -44.21
CA GLY A 617 11.53 20.38 -45.24
C GLY A 617 10.03 20.43 -45.50
N THR A 618 9.28 21.50 -45.24
CA THR A 618 9.63 22.92 -45.25
C THR A 618 8.53 23.72 -44.54
N GLU A 619 8.90 24.44 -43.48
CA GLU A 619 8.36 25.67 -42.85
C GLU A 619 6.85 26.02 -42.77
N GLU A 620 5.90 25.30 -43.38
CA GLU A 620 4.48 25.68 -43.35
C GLU A 620 3.60 24.86 -42.37
N ALA A 621 4.15 23.78 -41.79
CA ALA A 621 3.44 22.93 -40.81
C ALA A 621 3.60 23.40 -39.35
N LEU A 622 4.45 24.39 -39.09
CA LEU A 622 4.73 24.92 -37.74
C LEU A 622 3.55 25.67 -37.10
N GLY A 623 2.46 25.90 -37.83
CA GLY A 623 1.26 26.55 -37.30
C GLY A 623 0.20 25.60 -36.71
N PHE A 624 0.26 24.29 -36.96
CA PHE A 624 -0.86 23.38 -36.68
C PHE A 624 -0.58 22.24 -35.67
N ILE A 625 0.68 22.01 -35.27
CA ILE A 625 1.05 20.98 -34.27
C ILE A 625 1.00 21.52 -32.82
N GLY A 626 0.86 22.82 -32.62
CA GLY A 626 0.86 23.45 -31.29
C GLY A 626 -0.36 23.15 -30.39
N GLY A 627 -1.33 22.34 -30.83
CA GLY A 627 -2.62 22.19 -30.15
C GLY A 627 -2.91 20.84 -29.47
N LEU A 628 -2.08 19.80 -29.64
CA LEU A 628 -2.41 18.43 -29.18
C LEU A 628 -1.53 17.87 -28.04
N ASP A 629 -0.45 18.56 -27.63
CA ASP A 629 0.44 18.12 -26.53
C ASP A 629 0.07 18.70 -25.15
N GLU A 630 -0.94 19.57 -25.07
CA GLU A 630 -1.34 20.22 -23.80
C GLU A 630 -2.17 19.32 -22.87
N GLN A 631 -2.75 18.22 -23.38
CA GLN A 631 -3.83 17.50 -22.70
C GLN A 631 -3.37 16.44 -21.68
N PHE A 632 -2.07 16.11 -21.58
CA PHE A 632 -1.55 15.07 -20.66
C PHE A 632 -0.24 15.41 -19.93
N MET A 633 0.08 16.69 -19.75
CA MET A 633 1.22 17.09 -18.92
C MET A 633 0.91 16.90 -17.43
N ARG A 634 1.64 16.00 -16.75
CA ARG A 634 1.58 15.85 -15.29
C ARG A 634 2.01 17.15 -14.63
N PRO A 635 1.23 17.71 -13.68
CA PRO A 635 1.54 19.00 -13.09
C PRO A 635 2.74 18.92 -12.16
N ASN A 636 3.50 20.00 -12.12
CA ASN A 636 4.43 20.25 -11.01
C ASN A 636 3.64 20.58 -9.75
N VAL A 637 4.28 20.46 -8.60
CA VAL A 637 3.68 20.82 -7.31
C VAL A 637 4.68 21.62 -6.49
N ILE A 638 4.24 22.78 -6.03
CA ILE A 638 4.91 23.57 -5.01
C ILE A 638 4.01 23.59 -3.79
N PHE A 639 4.49 23.03 -2.69
CA PHE A 639 3.83 23.03 -1.41
C PHE A 639 4.54 24.01 -0.47
N ILE A 640 3.95 25.20 -0.33
CA ILE A 640 4.42 26.25 0.57
C ILE A 640 3.73 26.06 1.91
N MET A 641 4.51 25.88 2.97
CA MET A 641 3.96 25.75 4.32
C MET A 641 4.67 26.70 5.28
N ALA A 642 3.89 27.59 5.89
CA ALA A 642 4.33 28.37 7.04
C ALA A 642 4.24 27.52 8.34
N ASP A 643 4.89 27.97 9.40
CA ASP A 643 4.82 27.33 10.71
C ASP A 643 4.14 28.29 11.69
N ASP A 644 3.00 27.89 12.25
CA ASP A 644 2.15 28.71 13.13
C ASP A 644 1.46 29.92 12.45
N HIS A 645 1.14 29.88 11.16
CA HIS A 645 0.37 30.95 10.49
C HIS A 645 -1.15 30.70 10.59
N ALA A 646 -1.85 31.52 11.38
CA ALA A 646 -3.30 31.46 11.53
C ALA A 646 -4.06 31.95 10.30
N SER A 647 -5.16 31.27 9.94
CA SER A 647 -6.05 31.69 8.85
C SER A 647 -6.53 33.13 8.99
N LYS A 648 -6.86 33.56 10.22
CA LYS A 648 -7.30 34.93 10.49
C LYS A 648 -6.25 35.99 10.14
N ALA A 649 -4.96 35.64 10.07
CA ALA A 649 -3.89 36.57 9.68
C ALA A 649 -3.64 36.65 8.17
N ILE A 650 -4.51 36.05 7.36
CA ILE A 650 -4.51 36.11 5.90
C ILE A 650 -5.76 36.86 5.45
N SER A 651 -5.60 37.90 4.63
CA SER A 651 -6.71 38.83 4.32
C SER A 651 -7.89 38.16 3.62
N CYS A 652 -7.68 37.19 2.73
CA CYS A 652 -8.79 36.49 2.04
C CYS A 652 -9.68 35.62 2.96
N TYR A 653 -9.26 35.38 4.21
CA TYR A 653 -10.10 34.75 5.24
C TYR A 653 -10.95 35.75 6.03
N GLY A 654 -10.79 37.06 5.79
CA GLY A 654 -11.79 38.08 6.14
C GLY A 654 -11.76 38.62 7.56
N ALA A 655 -10.75 38.31 8.39
CA ALA A 655 -10.67 38.85 9.75
C ALA A 655 -10.20 40.32 9.81
N GLY A 656 -9.60 40.84 8.73
CA GLY A 656 -9.25 42.25 8.59
C GLY A 656 -8.06 42.72 9.46
N ILE A 657 -7.22 41.81 9.96
CA ILE A 657 -6.08 42.14 10.81
C ILE A 657 -4.77 42.39 10.04
N ASN A 658 -4.68 41.90 8.80
CA ASN A 658 -3.44 41.89 8.02
C ASN A 658 -3.72 41.86 6.51
N PRO A 659 -3.09 42.71 5.69
CA PRO A 659 -3.04 42.50 4.23
C PRO A 659 -1.99 41.44 3.85
N THR A 660 -2.39 40.48 3.03
CA THR A 660 -1.51 39.45 2.44
C THR A 660 -1.78 39.33 0.94
N PRO A 661 -1.49 40.37 0.15
CA PRO A 661 -1.92 40.43 -1.25
C PRO A 661 -1.37 39.29 -2.10
N ASN A 662 -0.14 38.81 -1.84
CA ASN A 662 0.45 37.74 -2.64
C ASN A 662 -0.10 36.36 -2.27
N ILE A 663 -0.39 36.12 -0.99
CA ILE A 663 -1.08 34.91 -0.56
C ILE A 663 -2.53 34.93 -1.09
N ASP A 664 -3.21 36.08 -1.05
CA ASP A 664 -4.58 36.26 -1.56
C ASP A 664 -4.69 36.02 -3.08
N ARG A 665 -3.60 36.20 -3.83
CA ARG A 665 -3.54 35.81 -5.25
C ARG A 665 -3.83 34.31 -5.43
N LEU A 666 -3.38 33.44 -4.53
CA LEU A 666 -3.68 32.00 -4.63
C LEU A 666 -5.18 31.71 -4.48
N ALA A 667 -5.91 32.52 -3.70
CA ALA A 667 -7.36 32.43 -3.59
C ALA A 667 -8.05 32.99 -4.84
N THR A 668 -7.58 34.16 -5.32
CA THR A 668 -8.20 34.89 -6.44
C THR A 668 -7.96 34.20 -7.77
N GLU A 669 -6.79 33.61 -7.96
CA GLU A 669 -6.38 32.87 -9.17
C GLU A 669 -6.67 31.36 -9.05
N GLY A 670 -7.25 30.91 -7.93
CA GLY A 670 -7.45 29.51 -7.61
C GLY A 670 -8.65 29.29 -6.71
N MET A 671 -8.46 28.50 -5.65
CA MET A 671 -9.51 28.14 -4.69
C MET A 671 -9.06 28.36 -3.25
N LYS A 672 -9.99 28.81 -2.41
CA LYS A 672 -9.86 28.86 -0.95
C LYS A 672 -10.72 27.79 -0.30
N PHE A 673 -10.15 27.04 0.65
CA PHE A 673 -10.93 26.18 1.54
C PHE A 673 -11.23 26.91 2.84
N ASN A 674 -12.51 26.94 3.22
CA ASN A 674 -12.92 27.44 4.54
C ASN A 674 -12.76 26.36 5.63
N HIS A 675 -12.66 25.09 5.26
CA HIS A 675 -12.67 23.98 6.22
C HIS A 675 -11.54 22.97 5.98
N CYS A 676 -10.30 23.39 6.24
CA CYS A 676 -9.13 22.51 6.30
C CYS A 676 -8.65 22.36 7.73
N TYR A 677 -8.41 21.12 8.19
CA TYR A 677 -8.08 20.86 9.60
C TYR A 677 -6.84 19.99 9.79
N VAL A 678 -6.12 20.29 10.86
CA VAL A 678 -4.96 19.51 11.30
C VAL A 678 -5.40 18.30 12.11
N THR A 679 -4.82 17.13 11.88
CA THR A 679 -5.18 15.92 12.65
C THR A 679 -4.55 15.86 14.05
N ASN A 680 -3.52 16.65 14.32
CA ASN A 680 -2.88 16.85 15.62
C ASN A 680 -2.18 18.22 15.62
N SER A 681 -2.69 19.19 16.42
CA SER A 681 -2.29 20.61 16.38
C SER A 681 -0.91 20.88 17.01
N ILE A 682 0.14 20.24 16.49
CA ILE A 682 1.53 20.48 16.85
C ILE A 682 2.48 20.09 15.71
N CYS A 683 3.53 20.89 15.51
CA CYS A 683 4.32 20.91 14.27
C CYS A 683 4.89 19.55 13.82
N THR A 684 5.64 18.83 14.68
CA THR A 684 6.26 17.54 14.32
C THR A 684 5.22 16.47 13.89
N PRO A 685 4.17 16.18 14.69
CA PRO A 685 3.08 15.30 14.27
C PRO A 685 2.30 15.76 13.03
N SER A 686 2.01 17.05 12.87
CA SER A 686 1.31 17.55 11.68
C SER A 686 2.14 17.33 10.41
N ARG A 687 3.44 17.68 10.44
CA ARG A 687 4.38 17.46 9.33
C ARG A 687 4.48 15.97 8.96
N ALA A 688 4.46 15.07 9.94
CA ALA A 688 4.45 13.64 9.70
C ALA A 688 3.14 13.17 9.05
N ALA A 689 1.99 13.69 9.50
CA ALA A 689 0.69 13.36 8.94
C ALA A 689 0.57 13.79 7.47
N ILE A 690 1.01 15.01 7.14
CA ILE A 690 1.07 15.53 5.76
C ILE A 690 1.97 14.66 4.88
N LEU A 691 3.18 14.35 5.34
CA LEU A 691 4.18 13.64 4.55
C LEU A 691 3.79 12.16 4.30
N CYS A 692 3.21 11.51 5.30
CA CYS A 692 2.83 10.10 5.23
C CYS A 692 1.40 9.87 4.72
N GLY A 693 0.51 10.85 4.84
CA GLY A 693 -0.92 10.66 4.55
C GLY A 693 -1.62 9.77 5.58
N THR A 694 -1.16 9.74 6.83
CA THR A 694 -1.71 8.87 7.89
C THR A 694 -1.83 9.62 9.21
N TYR A 695 -2.73 9.16 10.09
CA TYR A 695 -2.81 9.65 11.46
C TYR A 695 -1.58 9.22 12.29
N ASN A 696 -1.32 9.92 13.40
CA ASN A 696 -0.07 9.77 14.15
C ASN A 696 0.10 8.43 14.88
N HIS A 697 -0.98 7.74 15.24
CA HIS A 697 -0.89 6.37 15.79
C HIS A 697 -0.41 5.35 14.75
N VAL A 698 -0.54 5.66 13.45
CA VAL A 698 -0.06 4.79 12.36
C VAL A 698 1.38 5.11 11.97
N ASN A 699 1.74 6.40 11.82
CA ASN A 699 3.12 6.77 11.49
C ASN A 699 4.09 6.73 12.68
N GLY A 700 3.56 6.71 13.91
CA GLY A 700 4.34 6.60 15.15
C GLY A 700 4.97 7.91 15.64
N VAL A 701 4.67 9.05 15.01
CA VAL A 701 5.17 10.38 15.39
C VAL A 701 4.05 11.13 16.11
N MET A 702 3.93 10.94 17.42
CA MET A 702 2.79 11.42 18.21
C MET A 702 3.07 12.74 18.94
N THR A 703 4.34 12.99 19.28
CA THR A 703 4.76 14.14 20.10
C THR A 703 5.99 14.84 19.50
N LEU A 704 6.39 15.98 20.09
CA LEU A 704 7.62 16.69 19.70
C LEU A 704 8.91 15.88 19.94
N ASP A 705 8.85 14.90 20.86
CA ASP A 705 10.00 14.06 21.23
C ASP A 705 10.12 12.82 20.31
N ASP A 706 9.19 12.65 19.38
CA ASP A 706 9.25 11.59 18.38
C ASP A 706 9.97 12.07 17.12
N HIS A 707 10.57 11.12 16.41
CA HIS A 707 11.28 11.36 15.16
C HIS A 707 10.75 10.42 14.09
N ILE A 708 10.73 10.89 12.84
CA ILE A 708 10.33 10.06 11.72
C ILE A 708 11.42 9.02 11.45
N ASN A 709 11.02 7.77 11.32
CA ASN A 709 11.91 6.75 10.79
C ASN A 709 12.03 6.94 9.28
N LYS A 710 13.25 7.23 8.79
CA LYS A 710 13.52 7.44 7.35
C LYS A 710 13.09 6.27 6.44
N HIS A 711 12.81 5.08 6.96
CA HIS A 711 12.40 3.93 6.17
C HIS A 711 10.88 3.88 5.91
N ILE A 712 10.08 4.64 6.66
CA ILE A 712 8.62 4.68 6.49
C ILE A 712 8.27 5.24 5.08
N PRO A 713 7.32 4.64 4.35
CA PRO A 713 6.89 5.16 3.05
C PRO A 713 6.28 6.56 3.20
N ASN A 714 6.48 7.41 2.20
CA ASN A 714 5.96 8.77 2.21
C ASN A 714 5.70 9.27 0.79
N VAL A 715 4.92 10.34 0.66
CA VAL A 715 4.49 10.85 -0.65
C VAL A 715 5.65 11.27 -1.55
N ALA A 716 6.72 11.84 -1.00
CA ALA A 716 7.90 12.22 -1.78
C ALA A 716 8.58 10.99 -2.41
N LYS A 717 8.69 9.87 -1.68
CA LYS A 717 9.21 8.60 -2.21
C LYS A 717 8.34 8.05 -3.34
N HIS A 718 7.02 8.15 -3.20
CA HIS A 718 6.07 7.70 -4.23
C HIS A 718 6.16 8.57 -5.49
N LEU A 719 6.14 9.89 -5.34
CA LEU A 719 6.29 10.84 -6.45
C LEU A 719 7.64 10.65 -7.17
N ARG A 720 8.73 10.52 -6.41
CA ARG A 720 10.07 10.25 -6.96
C ARG A 720 10.11 8.95 -7.76
N THR A 721 9.51 7.88 -7.24
CA THR A 721 9.38 6.59 -7.95
C THR A 721 8.54 6.73 -9.22
N GLY A 722 7.52 7.59 -9.20
CA GLY A 722 6.70 7.95 -10.36
C GLY A 722 7.36 8.91 -11.35
N GLY A 723 8.63 9.27 -11.16
CA GLY A 723 9.41 10.07 -12.08
C GLY A 723 9.49 11.56 -11.76
N TYR A 724 8.93 12.03 -10.64
CA TYR A 724 9.10 13.42 -10.21
C TYR A 724 10.53 13.67 -9.72
N GLN A 725 11.01 14.89 -9.93
CA GLN A 725 12.15 15.43 -9.18
C GLN A 725 11.63 16.00 -7.87
N THR A 726 12.22 15.62 -6.74
CA THR A 726 11.66 15.97 -5.43
C THR A 726 12.62 16.81 -4.59
N ALA A 727 12.12 17.88 -3.98
CA ALA A 727 12.90 18.76 -3.11
C ALA A 727 12.23 19.10 -1.78
N MET A 728 13.05 19.27 -0.74
CA MET A 728 12.62 19.71 0.60
C MET A 728 13.56 20.82 1.10
N VAL A 729 13.03 22.03 1.28
CA VAL A 729 13.81 23.20 1.73
C VAL A 729 13.16 23.83 2.95
N GLY A 730 13.96 24.10 3.99
CA GLY A 730 13.52 24.80 5.19
C GLY A 730 13.20 23.89 6.36
N LYS A 731 12.10 24.13 7.07
CA LYS A 731 11.80 23.45 8.34
C LYS A 731 11.39 21.99 8.12
N TRP A 732 12.23 21.05 8.57
CA TRP A 732 11.96 19.61 8.54
C TRP A 732 11.23 19.14 9.81
N HIS A 733 11.86 19.37 10.96
CA HIS A 733 11.30 19.13 12.30
C HIS A 733 10.73 17.72 12.54
N LEU A 734 11.26 16.72 11.85
CA LEU A 734 10.92 15.30 12.01
C LEU A 734 12.09 14.49 12.57
N GLY A 735 13.03 15.16 13.26
CA GLY A 735 14.25 14.58 13.78
C GLY A 735 15.46 14.82 12.87
N GLU A 736 16.64 14.58 13.45
CA GLU A 736 17.94 14.84 12.82
C GLU A 736 18.79 13.57 12.77
N GLY A 737 19.91 13.65 12.06
CA GLY A 737 20.87 12.56 11.92
C GLY A 737 20.44 11.48 10.92
N VAL A 738 21.33 10.51 10.73
CA VAL A 738 21.24 9.53 9.65
C VAL A 738 19.93 8.75 9.63
N ASP A 739 19.31 8.50 10.79
CA ASP A 739 18.08 7.68 10.88
C ASP A 739 16.78 8.47 10.65
N ASN A 740 16.83 9.81 10.73
CA ASN A 740 15.66 10.68 10.64
C ASN A 740 15.77 11.77 9.56
N GLN A 741 16.88 11.78 8.80
CA GLN A 741 17.10 12.71 7.70
C GLN A 741 16.02 12.60 6.61
N PRO A 742 15.78 13.68 5.83
CA PRO A 742 14.87 13.63 4.69
C PRO A 742 15.21 12.49 3.73
N THR A 743 14.18 11.74 3.29
CA THR A 743 14.30 10.68 2.28
C THR A 743 13.12 10.68 1.34
N GLY A 744 13.37 10.30 0.08
CA GLY A 744 12.42 10.50 -1.01
C GLY A 744 12.60 11.82 -1.76
N PHE A 745 13.59 12.63 -1.36
CA PHE A 745 13.96 13.89 -1.99
C PHE A 745 15.28 13.75 -2.74
N ASP A 746 15.33 14.19 -3.99
CA ASP A 746 16.56 14.31 -4.79
C ASP A 746 17.45 15.46 -4.26
N TYR A 747 16.84 16.51 -3.72
CA TYR A 747 17.52 17.63 -3.06
C TYR A 747 16.88 17.93 -1.70
N TRP A 748 17.68 18.17 -0.67
CA TRP A 748 17.17 18.69 0.58
C TRP A 748 18.18 19.59 1.30
N SER A 749 17.67 20.65 1.91
CA SER A 749 18.41 21.62 2.70
C SER A 749 17.52 22.08 3.84
N VAL A 750 17.74 21.56 5.06
CA VAL A 750 16.78 21.67 6.15
C VAL A 750 17.34 22.34 7.39
N LEU A 751 16.50 23.03 8.14
CA LEU A 751 16.89 23.70 9.39
C LEU A 751 17.06 22.67 10.53
N PRO A 752 18.10 22.79 11.38
CA PRO A 752 18.20 22.04 12.62
C PRO A 752 17.15 22.54 13.64
N GLY A 753 16.47 21.61 14.29
CA GLY A 753 15.42 21.86 15.28
C GLY A 753 14.36 22.84 14.77
N GLN A 754 14.27 23.98 15.47
CA GLN A 754 13.33 25.06 15.15
C GLN A 754 13.89 26.09 14.14
N GLY A 755 15.18 26.01 13.82
CA GLY A 755 15.92 27.00 13.01
C GLY A 755 16.07 28.37 13.69
N LEU A 756 17.01 29.18 13.18
CA LEU A 756 17.17 30.58 13.54
C LEU A 756 16.52 31.49 12.49
N TYR A 757 16.16 32.71 12.87
CA TYR A 757 15.66 33.73 11.93
C TYR A 757 16.78 34.38 11.12
N TRP A 758 17.90 34.67 11.78
CA TRP A 758 19.07 35.32 11.21
C TRP A 758 20.25 34.35 11.18
N ASP A 759 20.99 34.39 10.08
CA ASP A 759 22.16 33.56 9.80
C ASP A 759 21.92 32.06 10.13
N PRO A 760 20.83 31.45 9.62
CA PRO A 760 20.46 30.09 9.97
C PRO A 760 21.50 29.04 9.54
N ASN A 761 21.67 28.02 10.38
CA ASN A 761 22.29 26.76 9.98
C ASN A 761 21.32 25.95 9.10
N PHE A 762 21.87 25.27 8.10
CA PHE A 762 21.20 24.25 7.32
C PHE A 762 21.98 22.94 7.37
N ILE A 763 21.26 21.84 7.57
CA ILE A 763 21.75 20.47 7.41
C ILE A 763 21.50 20.06 5.95
N GLU A 764 22.55 19.59 5.30
CA GLU A 764 22.54 19.09 3.92
C GLU A 764 23.33 17.77 3.82
N PRO A 765 23.21 16.99 2.72
CA PRO A 765 24.03 15.78 2.53
C PRO A 765 25.54 16.01 2.64
N ALA A 766 26.00 17.20 2.27
CA ALA A 766 27.42 17.59 2.33
C ALA A 766 27.88 17.98 3.75
N GLY A 767 26.95 18.20 4.69
CA GLY A 767 27.23 18.66 6.04
C GLY A 767 26.37 19.84 6.47
N GLU A 768 26.73 20.44 7.59
CA GLU A 768 26.08 21.65 8.11
C GLU A 768 26.77 22.92 7.60
N ARG A 769 25.98 23.94 7.24
CA ARG A 769 26.48 25.26 6.85
C ARG A 769 25.62 26.39 7.40
N VAL A 770 26.25 27.50 7.77
CA VAL A 770 25.58 28.77 8.09
C VAL A 770 25.33 29.51 6.79
N GLU A 771 24.11 30.00 6.59
CA GLU A 771 23.73 30.86 5.46
C GLU A 771 23.44 32.28 5.96
N PRO A 772 24.25 33.30 5.62
CA PRO A 772 24.02 34.66 6.07
C PRO A 772 22.71 35.24 5.53
N GLY A 773 21.99 35.98 6.38
CA GLY A 773 20.75 36.68 6.02
C GLY A 773 19.51 36.18 6.74
N TYR A 774 18.32 36.50 6.20
CA TYR A 774 17.04 36.20 6.83
C TYR A 774 16.44 34.89 6.29
N VAL A 775 16.04 33.99 7.19
CA VAL A 775 15.69 32.60 6.87
C VAL A 775 14.55 32.45 5.86
N THR A 776 13.54 33.33 5.87
CA THR A 776 12.41 33.25 4.93
C THR A 776 12.87 33.53 3.50
N ASP A 777 13.74 34.53 3.32
CA ASP A 777 14.33 34.88 2.03
C ASP A 777 15.26 33.76 1.56
N ILE A 778 16.15 33.25 2.43
CA ILE A 778 17.09 32.17 2.11
C ILE A 778 16.38 30.88 1.69
N ILE A 779 15.29 30.48 2.37
CA ILE A 779 14.50 29.30 2.01
C ILE A 779 13.90 29.48 0.60
N THR A 780 13.41 30.68 0.30
CA THR A 780 12.81 31.01 -1.00
C THR A 780 13.88 31.02 -2.10
N ASP A 781 15.04 31.61 -1.83
CA ASP A 781 16.17 31.66 -2.75
C ASP A 781 16.65 30.25 -3.10
N LYS A 782 16.92 29.41 -2.08
CA LYS A 782 17.29 28.01 -2.28
C LYS A 782 16.24 27.23 -3.06
N SER A 783 14.96 27.52 -2.84
CA SER A 783 13.86 26.88 -3.57
C SER A 783 13.82 27.31 -5.04
N LEU A 784 13.92 28.62 -5.31
CA LEU A 784 13.96 29.17 -6.66
C LEU A 784 15.21 28.73 -7.42
N ASP A 785 16.37 28.69 -6.77
CA ASP A 785 17.63 28.23 -7.37
C ASP A 785 17.58 26.75 -7.72
N TRP A 786 16.97 25.92 -6.86
CA TRP A 786 16.70 24.53 -7.20
C TRP A 786 15.73 24.41 -8.38
N ILE A 787 14.62 25.18 -8.38
CA ILE A 787 13.69 25.23 -9.50
C ILE A 787 14.43 25.62 -10.79
N LYS A 788 15.29 26.65 -10.80
CA LYS A 788 16.02 27.09 -11.99
C LYS A 788 17.03 26.05 -12.51
N SER A 789 17.68 25.31 -11.61
CA SER A 789 18.75 24.36 -11.93
C SER A 789 18.27 22.92 -12.21
N ARG A 790 17.02 22.59 -11.87
CA ARG A 790 16.46 21.25 -12.10
C ARG A 790 16.41 20.90 -13.59
N SER A 791 16.27 19.61 -13.87
CA SER A 791 16.00 19.14 -15.22
C SER A 791 14.60 19.58 -15.68
N ARG A 792 14.46 20.19 -16.86
CA ARG A 792 13.17 20.70 -17.35
C ARG A 792 12.30 19.63 -18.01
N ASP A 793 12.83 18.42 -18.20
CA ASP A 793 12.18 17.27 -18.87
C ASP A 793 11.25 16.45 -17.96
N ARG A 794 11.25 16.72 -16.64
CA ARG A 794 10.50 15.95 -15.64
C ARG A 794 9.70 16.88 -14.74
N PRO A 795 8.48 16.46 -14.31
CA PRO A 795 7.72 17.24 -13.34
C PRO A 795 8.46 17.27 -12.00
N PHE A 796 8.15 18.26 -11.17
CA PHE A 796 8.79 18.41 -9.87
C PHE A 796 7.79 18.54 -8.72
N PHE A 797 8.22 18.13 -7.53
CA PHE A 797 7.50 18.28 -6.26
C PHE A 797 8.44 18.95 -5.25
N LEU A 798 8.12 20.19 -4.87
CA LEU A 798 8.89 20.99 -3.94
C LEU A 798 8.08 21.20 -2.65
N MET A 799 8.67 20.86 -1.51
CA MET A 799 8.22 21.28 -0.20
C MET A 799 9.05 22.49 0.26
N CYS A 800 8.45 23.67 0.28
CA CYS A 800 9.04 24.92 0.73
C CYS A 800 8.46 25.28 2.11
N HIS A 801 9.18 24.94 3.18
CA HIS A 801 8.68 25.06 4.54
C HIS A 801 9.36 26.19 5.29
N HIS A 802 8.65 27.29 5.50
CA HIS A 802 9.18 28.42 6.25
C HIS A 802 9.21 28.15 7.76
N LYS A 803 10.19 28.77 8.45
CA LYS A 803 10.18 28.91 9.92
C LYS A 803 9.11 29.91 10.34
N ALA A 804 8.95 30.98 9.59
CA ALA A 804 8.01 32.04 9.89
C ALA A 804 6.55 31.55 9.80
N PRO A 805 5.63 32.10 10.61
CA PRO A 805 5.87 33.05 11.70
C PRO A 805 6.06 32.39 13.08
N HIS A 806 6.72 31.23 13.20
CA HIS A 806 6.91 30.59 14.51
C HIS A 806 7.65 31.51 15.52
N ARG A 807 7.32 31.37 16.80
CA ARG A 807 7.95 32.07 17.93
C ARG A 807 9.51 32.03 17.84
N SER A 808 10.23 33.13 18.12
CA SER A 808 9.86 34.39 18.80
C SER A 808 9.61 35.62 17.89
N TRP A 809 9.10 35.41 16.67
CA TRP A 809 8.58 36.50 15.81
C TRP A 809 9.60 37.61 15.54
N GLU A 810 10.84 37.23 15.26
CA GLU A 810 11.87 38.19 14.85
C GLU A 810 11.65 38.49 13.37
N CYS A 811 11.09 39.65 13.07
CA CYS A 811 10.83 40.06 11.69
C CYS A 811 12.12 40.48 10.96
N ASP A 812 12.06 40.45 9.64
CA ASP A 812 13.06 41.08 8.77
C ASP A 812 13.12 42.58 9.05
N ASP A 813 14.32 43.16 9.00
CA ASP A 813 14.56 44.58 9.22
C ASP A 813 13.73 45.46 8.27
N LYS A 814 13.52 45.01 7.03
CA LYS A 814 12.72 45.76 6.05
C LYS A 814 11.26 45.90 6.45
N HIS A 815 10.72 45.06 7.34
CA HIS A 815 9.33 45.08 7.78
C HIS A 815 9.10 45.72 9.15
N LYS A 816 10.17 46.13 9.87
CA LYS A 816 10.07 46.74 11.22
C LYS A 816 9.14 47.95 11.28
N HIS A 817 8.98 48.67 10.17
CA HIS A 817 8.17 49.88 10.08
C HIS A 817 6.66 49.64 9.94
N LEU A 818 6.20 48.40 9.74
CA LEU A 818 4.78 48.06 9.56
C LEU A 818 4.02 47.94 10.89
N TYR A 819 2.69 47.96 10.85
CA TYR A 819 1.79 47.82 12.02
C TYR A 819 2.18 48.73 13.19
N LYS A 820 2.19 50.05 12.94
CA LYS A 820 2.42 51.06 13.99
C LYS A 820 1.14 51.36 14.78
N ASP A 821 -0.02 51.20 14.16
CA ASP A 821 -1.31 51.39 14.79
C ASP A 821 -1.67 50.20 15.69
N PRO A 822 -2.48 50.40 16.75
CA PRO A 822 -2.94 49.31 17.60
C PRO A 822 -3.80 48.30 16.84
N VAL A 823 -3.52 47.01 17.03
CA VAL A 823 -4.34 45.89 16.56
C VAL A 823 -5.55 45.76 17.49
N ARG A 824 -6.75 45.55 16.95
CA ARG A 824 -7.96 45.34 17.77
C ARG A 824 -7.80 44.08 18.63
N LEU A 825 -8.12 44.18 19.93
CA LEU A 825 -8.18 43.03 20.82
C LEU A 825 -9.36 42.12 20.44
N PRO A 826 -9.18 40.78 20.44
CA PRO A 826 -10.30 39.86 20.33
C PRO A 826 -11.28 40.04 21.49
N ASP A 827 -12.58 39.89 21.19
CA ASP A 827 -13.64 40.02 22.21
C ASP A 827 -13.49 38.97 23.34
N THR A 828 -12.77 37.88 23.06
CA THR A 828 -12.44 36.79 24.01
C THR A 828 -11.08 36.96 24.69
N PHE A 829 -10.41 38.11 24.58
CA PHE A 829 -9.06 38.30 25.18
C PHE A 829 -9.05 38.16 26.70
N THR A 830 -10.13 38.55 27.38
CA THR A 830 -10.27 38.50 28.85
C THR A 830 -11.13 37.34 29.34
N ASP A 831 -11.18 36.26 28.59
CA ASP A 831 -12.01 35.09 28.88
C ASP A 831 -11.64 34.42 30.22
N ASP A 832 -12.67 34.03 30.99
CA ASP A 832 -12.53 33.49 32.35
C ASP A 832 -12.59 31.94 32.42
N TYR A 833 -12.83 31.30 31.27
CA TYR A 833 -12.89 29.84 31.10
C TYR A 833 -14.00 29.14 31.89
N LYS A 834 -14.98 29.86 32.48
CA LYS A 834 -15.95 29.25 33.42
C LYS A 834 -16.90 28.23 32.80
N ASN A 835 -17.13 28.33 31.49
CA ASN A 835 -18.09 27.52 30.74
C ASN A 835 -17.39 26.46 29.85
N ARG A 836 -16.12 26.15 30.13
CA ARG A 836 -15.29 25.22 29.36
C ARG A 836 -14.59 24.21 30.27
N ALA A 837 -13.97 23.22 29.64
CA ALA A 837 -13.16 22.21 30.30
C ALA A 837 -12.06 22.85 31.12
N LYS A 838 -11.72 22.20 32.23
CA LYS A 838 -10.66 22.64 33.14
C LYS A 838 -9.30 22.74 32.45
N ALA A 839 -9.09 21.97 31.38
CA ALA A 839 -7.90 22.05 30.53
C ALA A 839 -7.62 23.48 30.04
N ALA A 840 -8.66 24.22 29.63
CA ALA A 840 -8.55 25.62 29.19
C ALA A 840 -7.97 26.52 30.30
N LYS A 841 -8.43 26.34 31.55
CA LYS A 841 -7.94 27.10 32.70
C LYS A 841 -6.52 26.71 33.11
N ILE A 842 -6.09 25.47 32.90
CA ILE A 842 -4.77 24.98 33.33
C ILE A 842 -3.64 25.40 32.37
N ALA A 843 -3.96 25.59 31.08
CA ALA A 843 -2.98 25.96 30.07
C ALA A 843 -2.15 27.19 30.46
N LYS A 844 -0.87 27.15 30.08
CA LYS A 844 0.13 28.22 30.27
C LYS A 844 0.58 28.77 28.92
N MET A 845 -0.36 29.41 28.24
CA MET A 845 -0.14 30.05 26.94
C MET A 845 -0.89 31.38 26.83
N ARG A 846 -1.08 32.09 27.95
CA ARG A 846 -1.78 33.37 27.98
C ARG A 846 -0.86 34.51 27.58
N VAL A 847 -1.32 35.39 26.68
CA VAL A 847 -0.59 36.59 26.27
C VAL A 847 -0.26 37.48 27.48
N ALA A 848 -1.20 37.63 28.42
CA ALA A 848 -1.02 38.46 29.60
C ALA A 848 0.02 37.91 30.60
N GLU A 849 0.27 36.59 30.62
CA GLU A 849 1.01 35.93 31.70
C GLU A 849 2.27 35.19 31.22
N ASP A 850 2.24 34.60 30.04
CA ASP A 850 3.17 33.54 29.64
C ASP A 850 4.20 33.94 28.57
N LEU A 851 4.08 35.14 27.98
CA LEU A 851 5.06 35.67 27.02
C LEU A 851 6.37 36.12 27.68
N THR A 852 7.49 35.91 26.99
CA THR A 852 8.83 36.25 27.46
C THR A 852 9.26 37.64 27.03
N TYR A 853 10.35 38.13 27.62
CA TYR A 853 10.99 39.37 27.15
C TYR A 853 11.39 39.26 25.67
N GLN A 854 11.91 38.10 25.25
CA GLN A 854 12.33 37.87 23.86
C GLN A 854 11.15 37.91 22.89
N ASP A 855 10.04 37.26 23.22
CA ASP A 855 8.82 37.27 22.41
C ASP A 855 8.31 38.67 22.12
N LEU A 856 8.41 39.54 23.13
CA LEU A 856 7.94 40.91 23.08
C LEU A 856 9.02 41.88 22.58
N GLY A 857 10.19 41.40 22.13
CA GLY A 857 11.30 42.25 21.69
C GLY A 857 11.79 43.23 22.75
N LEU A 858 11.83 42.79 24.01
CA LEU A 858 12.23 43.60 25.16
C LEU A 858 13.59 43.17 25.69
N VAL A 859 14.30 44.11 26.31
CA VAL A 859 15.51 43.81 27.08
C VAL A 859 15.12 43.03 28.34
N GLN A 860 15.71 41.85 28.52
CA GLN A 860 15.59 41.08 29.78
C GLN A 860 16.59 41.61 30.82
N PRO A 861 16.15 42.07 31.99
CA PRO A 861 17.05 42.48 33.08
C PRO A 861 17.83 41.30 33.68
N ASP A 862 19.00 41.58 34.25
CA ASP A 862 19.71 40.60 35.08
C ASP A 862 18.97 40.38 36.41
N GLY A 863 18.71 39.12 36.76
CA GLY A 863 18.12 38.80 38.06
C GLY A 863 17.49 37.42 38.19
N GLY A 864 16.97 37.16 39.39
CA GLY A 864 16.24 35.94 39.75
C GLY A 864 14.73 36.09 39.57
N ARG A 865 13.94 35.47 40.46
CA ARG A 865 12.46 35.42 40.40
C ARG A 865 11.77 36.78 40.21
N ARG A 866 12.38 37.88 40.64
CA ARG A 866 11.86 39.25 40.47
C ARG A 866 11.76 39.70 39.01
N VAL A 867 12.57 39.12 38.13
CA VAL A 867 12.54 39.37 36.67
C VAL A 867 11.56 38.41 35.98
N GLY A 868 10.83 37.58 36.73
CA GLY A 868 9.87 36.62 36.19
C GLY A 868 10.36 35.17 36.24
N GLU A 869 9.40 34.28 35.99
CA GLU A 869 9.63 32.84 36.04
C GLU A 869 10.52 32.38 34.88
N PRO A 870 11.51 31.51 35.13
CA PRO A 870 12.31 30.95 34.05
C PRO A 870 11.44 30.07 33.16
N VAL A 871 11.65 30.14 31.84
CA VAL A 871 11.07 29.18 30.91
C VAL A 871 11.87 27.89 31.03
N LEU A 872 11.21 26.84 31.54
CA LEU A 872 11.83 25.52 31.66
C LEU A 872 11.86 24.85 30.28
N GLN A 873 13.00 24.90 29.60
CA GLN A 873 13.31 24.06 28.45
C GLN A 873 14.26 22.92 28.87
N GLU A 874 14.31 21.83 28.10
CA GLU A 874 15.12 20.65 28.43
C GLU A 874 16.63 20.92 28.47
N LEU A 875 17.11 22.04 27.91
CA LEU A 875 18.48 22.53 28.05
C LEU A 875 18.54 24.05 28.28
N GLY A 876 18.98 24.46 29.49
CA GLY A 876 19.81 25.66 29.70
C GLY A 876 19.30 27.05 29.32
N SER A 877 18.04 27.24 28.89
CA SER A 877 17.55 28.57 28.51
C SER A 877 17.58 29.56 29.69
N SER A 878 18.10 30.77 29.43
CA SER A 878 18.09 31.90 30.36
C SER A 878 16.84 32.77 30.24
N GLU A 879 15.92 32.44 29.34
CA GLU A 879 14.72 33.23 29.10
C GLU A 879 13.76 33.22 30.29
N ARG A 880 13.13 34.37 30.52
CA ARG A 880 12.12 34.57 31.55
C ARG A 880 10.84 35.14 30.97
N LYS A 881 9.71 34.73 31.56
CA LYS A 881 8.41 35.35 31.32
C LYS A 881 8.43 36.79 31.84
N VAL A 882 7.76 37.71 31.15
CA VAL A 882 7.54 39.04 31.70
C VAL A 882 6.59 38.92 32.90
N PRO A 883 7.02 39.25 34.13
CA PRO A 883 6.22 38.99 35.32
C PRO A 883 4.92 39.80 35.31
N VAL A 884 3.89 39.24 35.93
CA VAL A 884 2.65 39.97 36.25
C VAL A 884 2.79 40.49 37.69
N PRO A 885 2.87 41.81 37.92
CA PRO A 885 3.05 42.38 39.25
C PRO A 885 1.92 41.98 40.21
N GLY A 886 2.24 41.65 41.47
CA GLY A 886 1.23 41.28 42.46
C GLY A 886 0.54 42.49 43.11
N SER A 887 1.12 43.68 43.00
CA SER A 887 0.60 44.93 43.57
C SER A 887 0.74 46.12 42.61
N PHE A 888 -0.08 47.16 42.81
CA PHE A 888 0.04 48.41 42.06
C PHE A 888 1.40 49.09 42.22
N ALA A 889 2.02 49.00 43.40
CA ALA A 889 3.34 49.57 43.64
C ALA A 889 4.42 48.88 42.78
N GLU A 890 4.39 47.55 42.69
CA GLU A 890 5.28 46.79 41.80
C GLU A 890 5.04 47.15 40.34
N LEU A 891 3.77 47.27 39.92
CA LEU A 891 3.40 47.66 38.57
C LEU A 891 3.90 49.07 38.19
N HIS A 892 3.69 50.07 39.05
CA HIS A 892 4.13 51.45 38.81
C HIS A 892 5.67 51.57 38.78
N SER A 893 6.37 50.67 39.48
CA SER A 893 7.84 50.58 39.46
C SER A 893 8.39 49.84 38.24
N MET A 894 7.57 49.05 37.54
CA MET A 894 7.99 48.27 36.38
C MET A 894 8.45 49.18 35.25
N ARG A 895 9.52 48.77 34.58
CA ARG A 895 10.09 49.38 33.39
C ARG A 895 10.34 48.27 32.38
N LEU A 896 9.69 48.34 31.22
CA LEU A 896 9.99 47.48 30.08
C LEU A 896 10.69 48.32 29.02
N ILE A 897 11.77 47.80 28.45
CA ILE A 897 12.65 48.55 27.54
C ILE A 897 12.64 47.84 26.18
N ASP A 898 12.31 48.57 25.11
CA ASP A 898 12.42 48.04 23.76
C ASP A 898 13.88 47.74 23.40
N LYS A 899 14.13 46.59 22.77
CA LYS A 899 15.48 46.14 22.42
C LYS A 899 16.11 46.95 21.28
N ASP A 900 15.30 47.52 20.39
CA ASP A 900 15.77 48.14 19.16
C ASP A 900 16.07 49.64 19.36
N ASP A 901 15.22 50.38 20.07
CA ASP A 901 15.35 51.85 20.23
C ASP A 901 15.52 52.33 21.68
N GLY A 902 15.44 51.43 22.67
CA GLY A 902 15.58 51.76 24.08
C GLY A 902 14.39 52.49 24.69
N THR A 903 13.23 52.56 24.01
CA THR A 903 12.01 53.17 24.55
C THR A 903 11.61 52.49 25.85
N VAL A 904 11.28 53.30 26.87
CA VAL A 904 10.89 52.82 28.20
C VAL A 904 9.38 52.91 28.36
N PHE A 905 8.74 51.79 28.67
CA PHE A 905 7.31 51.68 28.92
C PHE A 905 7.00 51.51 30.41
N THR A 906 5.91 52.13 30.85
CA THR A 906 5.38 52.11 32.22
C THR A 906 3.87 51.96 32.20
N PHE A 907 3.30 51.35 33.25
CA PHE A 907 1.88 50.98 33.27
C PHE A 907 1.22 51.43 34.58
N LYS A 908 -0.05 51.85 34.51
CA LYS A 908 -0.87 52.23 35.66
C LYS A 908 -1.78 51.10 36.13
N THR A 909 -2.24 50.27 35.18
CA THR A 909 -3.16 49.14 35.44
C THR A 909 -2.67 47.83 34.83
N HIS A 910 -3.10 46.69 35.36
CA HIS A 910 -2.79 45.38 34.79
C HIS A 910 -3.38 45.20 33.39
N ALA A 911 -4.52 45.85 33.09
CA ALA A 911 -5.14 45.84 31.77
C ALA A 911 -4.23 46.51 30.74
N GLU A 912 -3.65 47.67 31.07
CA GLU A 912 -2.68 48.36 30.19
C GLU A 912 -1.44 47.50 29.92
N LEU A 913 -0.94 46.76 30.93
CA LEU A 913 0.17 45.83 30.73
C LEU A 913 -0.22 44.65 29.82
N ALA A 914 -1.39 44.06 30.02
CA ALA A 914 -1.87 42.94 29.21
C ALA A 914 -2.08 43.35 27.74
N GLU A 915 -2.70 44.51 27.53
CA GLU A 915 -2.87 45.10 26.20
C GLU A 915 -1.52 45.42 25.55
N PHE A 916 -0.57 45.99 26.29
CA PHE A 916 0.78 46.22 25.78
C PHE A 916 1.45 44.92 25.30
N LYS A 917 1.38 43.85 26.10
CA LYS A 917 1.91 42.53 25.70
C LYS A 917 1.23 42.02 24.43
N PHE A 918 -0.09 42.17 24.33
CA PHE A 918 -0.86 41.82 23.14
C PHE A 918 -0.42 42.61 21.90
N GLN A 919 -0.32 43.94 22.00
CA GLN A 919 0.10 44.78 20.89
C GLN A 919 1.50 44.39 20.39
N ARG A 920 2.45 44.22 21.32
CA ARG A 920 3.82 43.79 21.00
C ARG A 920 3.85 42.42 20.33
N TYR A 921 3.10 41.45 20.84
CA TYR A 921 2.95 40.13 20.24
C TYR A 921 2.41 40.22 18.81
N MET A 922 1.25 40.85 18.62
CA MET A 922 0.58 40.92 17.33
C MET A 922 1.39 41.69 16.29
N GLN A 923 1.97 42.83 16.65
CA GLN A 923 2.81 43.60 15.73
C GLN A 923 4.02 42.79 15.25
N ARG A 924 4.70 42.08 16.15
CA ARG A 924 5.85 41.24 15.79
C ARG A 924 5.44 40.04 14.93
N TYR A 925 4.33 39.39 15.29
CA TYR A 925 3.75 38.28 14.54
C TYR A 925 3.41 38.70 13.09
N LEU A 926 2.66 39.79 12.92
CA LEU A 926 2.22 40.29 11.61
C LEU A 926 3.40 40.80 10.75
N ARG A 927 4.38 41.50 11.34
CA ARG A 927 5.62 41.89 10.62
C ARG A 927 6.39 40.67 10.10
N THR A 928 6.39 39.58 10.86
CA THR A 928 7.04 38.34 10.45
C THR A 928 6.31 37.69 9.27
N ILE A 929 4.97 37.76 9.25
CA ILE A 929 4.14 37.27 8.14
C ILE A 929 4.41 38.03 6.84
N GLN A 930 4.67 39.34 6.88
CA GLN A 930 4.97 40.10 5.66
C GLN A 930 6.11 39.47 4.85
N SER A 931 7.14 38.92 5.52
CA SER A 931 8.22 38.20 4.84
C SER A 931 7.75 36.95 4.09
N ILE A 932 6.70 36.27 4.58
CA ILE A 932 6.13 35.11 3.90
C ILE A 932 5.35 35.58 2.67
N ASP A 933 4.51 36.61 2.82
CA ASP A 933 3.73 37.15 1.71
C ASP A 933 4.63 37.65 0.58
N ASP A 934 5.66 38.44 0.88
CA ASP A 934 6.64 38.91 -0.10
C ASP A 934 7.29 37.74 -0.86
N ASN A 935 7.65 36.66 -0.16
CA ASN A 935 8.33 35.51 -0.76
C ASN A 935 7.39 34.58 -1.53
N VAL A 936 6.12 34.45 -1.12
CA VAL A 936 5.08 33.84 -1.95
C VAL A 936 4.94 34.64 -3.24
N GLY A 937 4.91 35.98 -3.16
CA GLY A 937 4.91 36.87 -4.32
C GLY A 937 6.08 36.60 -5.26
N ARG A 938 7.31 36.59 -4.73
CA ARG A 938 8.52 36.26 -5.52
C ARG A 938 8.44 34.91 -6.22
N MET A 939 7.84 33.91 -5.56
CA MET A 939 7.67 32.58 -6.14
C MET A 939 6.63 32.56 -7.26
N LEU A 940 5.48 33.21 -7.03
CA LEU A 940 4.42 33.36 -8.04
C LEU A 940 4.91 34.18 -9.24
N ASP A 941 5.58 35.30 -9.01
CA ASP A 941 6.14 36.16 -10.05
C ASP A 941 7.17 35.41 -10.91
N TYR A 942 8.00 34.56 -10.29
CA TYR A 942 8.91 33.69 -11.05
C TYR A 942 8.14 32.68 -11.91
N LEU A 943 7.11 32.02 -11.37
CA LEU A 943 6.29 31.09 -12.16
C LEU A 943 5.59 31.80 -13.31
N ASP A 944 5.03 32.99 -13.07
CA ASP A 944 4.30 33.77 -14.06
C ASP A 944 5.22 34.36 -15.14
N SER A 945 6.51 34.58 -14.82
CA SER A 945 7.51 34.95 -15.82
C SER A 945 7.83 33.82 -16.82
N GLU A 946 7.41 32.59 -16.51
CA GLU A 946 7.62 31.38 -17.30
C GLU A 946 6.25 30.73 -17.61
N PRO A 947 5.53 31.12 -18.68
CA PRO A 947 4.12 30.75 -18.92
C PRO A 947 3.81 29.25 -18.78
N GLN A 948 4.72 28.38 -19.26
CA GLN A 948 4.59 26.93 -19.14
C GLN A 948 4.61 26.43 -17.69
N LEU A 949 5.37 27.10 -16.80
CA LEU A 949 5.37 26.79 -15.37
C LEU A 949 4.12 27.33 -14.68
N ALA A 950 3.69 28.53 -15.02
CA ALA A 950 2.47 29.13 -14.46
C ALA A 950 1.23 28.26 -14.70
N GLU A 951 1.08 27.74 -15.92
CA GLU A 951 -0.08 26.91 -16.29
C GLU A 951 0.02 25.47 -15.78
N ASN A 952 1.23 24.92 -15.65
CA ASN A 952 1.46 23.50 -15.33
C ASN A 952 1.97 23.26 -13.89
N THR A 953 1.75 24.18 -12.96
CA THR A 953 2.17 24.02 -11.56
C THR A 953 1.01 24.22 -10.61
N ILE A 954 0.74 23.20 -9.78
CA ILE A 954 -0.12 23.32 -8.61
C ILE A 954 0.69 24.05 -7.54
N VAL A 955 0.21 25.21 -7.11
CA VAL A 955 0.81 25.95 -5.99
C VAL A 955 -0.15 25.89 -4.81
N VAL A 956 0.30 25.31 -3.71
CA VAL A 956 -0.46 25.21 -2.46
C VAL A 956 0.21 26.09 -1.42
N TYR A 957 -0.60 26.85 -0.69
CA TYR A 957 -0.19 27.54 0.52
C TYR A 957 -1.00 27.04 1.71
N THR A 958 -0.31 26.69 2.79
CA THR A 958 -0.93 26.28 4.06
C THR A 958 -0.04 26.60 5.26
N SER A 959 -0.51 26.23 6.45
CA SER A 959 0.26 26.22 7.70
C SER A 959 0.22 24.80 8.27
N ASP A 960 1.22 24.41 9.06
CA ASP A 960 1.21 23.09 9.72
C ASP A 960 0.01 22.92 10.68
N GLN A 961 -0.41 23.99 11.34
CA GLN A 961 -1.64 24.10 12.11
C GLN A 961 -2.13 25.56 12.14
N GLY A 962 -3.29 25.80 12.75
CA GLY A 962 -3.72 27.14 13.12
C GLY A 962 -2.94 27.72 14.32
N PHE A 963 -3.29 28.93 14.75
CA PHE A 963 -2.66 29.62 15.88
C PHE A 963 -3.61 30.59 16.58
N PHE A 964 -3.53 30.69 17.91
CA PHE A 964 -4.26 31.73 18.67
C PHE A 964 -3.57 33.09 18.52
N LEU A 965 -4.35 34.11 18.16
CA LEU A 965 -3.92 35.50 17.98
C LEU A 965 -4.45 36.39 19.11
N GLY A 966 -4.51 35.85 20.33
CA GLY A 966 -5.09 36.49 21.51
C GLY A 966 -6.52 36.05 21.83
N GLU A 967 -7.18 35.27 20.96
CA GLU A 967 -8.46 34.65 21.30
C GLU A 967 -8.33 33.79 22.56
N HIS A 968 -9.32 33.87 23.43
CA HIS A 968 -9.31 33.26 24.77
C HIS A 968 -8.14 33.71 25.66
N GLY A 969 -7.51 34.83 25.31
CA GLY A 969 -6.30 35.34 25.92
C GLY A 969 -5.04 34.57 25.55
N TRP A 970 -5.08 33.67 24.56
CA TRP A 970 -4.00 32.73 24.26
C TRP A 970 -3.12 33.12 23.07
N PHE A 971 -1.89 32.62 23.09
CA PHE A 971 -1.05 32.38 21.92
C PHE A 971 -0.77 30.87 21.83
N ASP A 972 0.00 30.42 20.84
CA ASP A 972 0.31 29.00 20.60
C ASP A 972 -0.85 28.22 19.97
N LYS A 973 -0.84 26.88 20.09
CA LYS A 973 -1.70 25.94 19.37
C LYS A 973 -2.15 24.81 20.32
N ARG A 974 -2.18 23.55 19.88
CA ARG A 974 -2.45 22.30 20.64
C ARG A 974 -3.91 21.94 20.79
N PHE A 975 -4.76 22.87 21.20
CA PHE A 975 -6.16 22.59 21.46
C PHE A 975 -6.98 22.43 20.17
N MET A 976 -8.03 21.62 20.23
CA MET A 976 -8.97 21.43 19.12
C MET A 976 -9.93 22.63 18.93
N TYR A 977 -9.76 23.73 19.67
CA TYR A 977 -10.47 24.99 19.39
C TYR A 977 -10.08 25.53 18.01
N GLU A 978 -11.00 26.25 17.37
CA GLU A 978 -11.00 26.53 15.94
C GLU A 978 -9.71 27.23 15.50
N GLU A 979 -9.24 28.23 16.25
CA GLU A 979 -8.05 29.00 15.91
C GLU A 979 -6.79 28.13 15.80
N SER A 980 -6.66 27.08 16.61
CA SER A 980 -5.53 26.15 16.60
C SER A 980 -5.75 24.92 15.70
N PHE A 981 -7.01 24.62 15.38
CA PHE A 981 -7.40 23.40 14.68
C PHE A 981 -7.54 23.61 13.17
N GLN A 982 -8.07 24.78 12.76
CA GLN A 982 -8.27 25.15 11.37
C GLN A 982 -6.94 25.62 10.76
N MET A 983 -6.57 25.01 9.63
CA MET A 983 -5.44 25.41 8.81
C MET A 983 -5.93 26.32 7.68
N PRO A 984 -5.16 27.37 7.30
CA PRO A 984 -5.38 28.01 6.02
C PRO A 984 -5.01 27.03 4.91
N PHE A 985 -5.77 27.01 3.82
CA PHE A 985 -5.48 26.20 2.66
C PHE A 985 -5.96 26.91 1.39
N LEU A 986 -4.99 27.35 0.59
CA LEU A 986 -5.17 28.05 -0.67
C LEU A 986 -4.45 27.28 -1.75
N ILE A 987 -5.07 27.14 -2.92
CA ILE A 987 -4.52 26.34 -4.01
C ILE A 987 -4.81 26.98 -5.36
N ARG A 988 -3.75 27.15 -6.17
CA ARG A 988 -3.81 27.64 -7.56
C ARG A 988 -3.42 26.52 -8.51
N TYR A 989 -4.29 26.24 -9.47
CA TYR A 989 -3.96 25.40 -10.64
C TYR A 989 -4.91 25.74 -11.80
N PRO A 990 -4.53 26.65 -12.70
CA PRO A 990 -5.44 27.23 -13.71
C PRO A 990 -6.10 26.22 -14.65
N LYS A 991 -5.46 25.07 -14.89
CA LYS A 991 -5.99 24.02 -15.79
C LYS A 991 -7.24 23.31 -15.27
N GLU A 992 -7.45 23.28 -13.95
CA GLU A 992 -8.52 22.47 -13.36
C GLU A 992 -9.34 23.19 -12.29
N ILE A 993 -8.76 24.23 -11.66
CA ILE A 993 -9.39 24.95 -10.56
C ILE A 993 -9.98 26.26 -11.07
N ILE A 994 -11.27 26.46 -10.83
CA ILE A 994 -11.97 27.70 -11.16
C ILE A 994 -11.41 28.82 -10.27
N ALA A 995 -10.86 29.86 -10.90
CA ALA A 995 -10.30 31.01 -10.19
C ALA A 995 -11.36 31.72 -9.33
N GLY A 996 -10.98 32.10 -8.11
CA GLY A 996 -11.84 32.79 -7.14
C GLY A 996 -12.87 31.87 -6.47
N SER A 997 -12.77 30.55 -6.65
CA SER A 997 -13.71 29.61 -6.06
C SER A 997 -13.48 29.40 -4.56
N VAL A 998 -14.54 29.03 -3.85
CA VAL A 998 -14.49 28.74 -2.42
C VAL A 998 -15.09 27.36 -2.20
N CYS A 999 -14.41 26.53 -1.41
CA CYS A 999 -14.90 25.21 -1.02
C CYS A 999 -15.17 25.17 0.49
N ASP A 1000 -16.41 24.82 0.83
CA ASP A 1000 -16.88 24.66 2.21
C ASP A 1000 -16.88 23.18 2.66
N ASP A 1001 -16.43 22.26 1.82
CA ASP A 1001 -16.28 20.86 2.21
C ASP A 1001 -15.08 20.67 3.15
N ILE A 1002 -15.24 19.75 4.10
CA ILE A 1002 -14.20 19.47 5.09
C ILE A 1002 -13.08 18.62 4.47
N ILE A 1003 -11.83 19.08 4.63
CA ILE A 1003 -10.60 18.31 4.34
C ILE A 1003 -9.69 18.26 5.57
N CYS A 1004 -8.86 17.22 5.67
CA CYS A 1004 -7.84 17.06 6.70
C CYS A 1004 -6.44 17.02 6.09
N ASN A 1005 -5.42 17.37 6.87
CA ASN A 1005 -4.04 17.37 6.40
C ASN A 1005 -3.48 16.00 5.95
N VAL A 1006 -4.13 14.89 6.34
CA VAL A 1006 -3.83 13.54 5.83
C VAL A 1006 -4.27 13.33 4.37
N ASP A 1007 -5.17 14.16 3.85
CA ASP A 1007 -5.73 14.09 2.50
C ASP A 1007 -4.80 14.71 1.43
N PHE A 1008 -3.77 15.45 1.85
CA PHE A 1008 -2.87 16.16 0.94
C PHE A 1008 -2.03 15.20 0.10
N ALA A 1009 -1.39 14.22 0.75
CA ALA A 1009 -0.56 13.22 0.10
C ALA A 1009 -1.29 12.42 -1.01
N PRO A 1010 -2.47 11.81 -0.76
CA PRO A 1010 -3.20 11.09 -1.80
C PRO A 1010 -3.66 12.02 -2.93
N THR A 1011 -3.96 13.29 -2.66
CA THR A 1011 -4.34 14.28 -3.69
C THR A 1011 -3.17 14.59 -4.63
N TRP A 1012 -1.95 14.74 -4.12
CA TRP A 1012 -0.77 14.92 -4.98
C TRP A 1012 -0.48 13.70 -5.85
N LEU A 1013 -0.70 12.48 -5.33
CA LEU A 1013 -0.56 11.25 -6.10
C LEU A 1013 -1.61 11.15 -7.21
N ASP A 1014 -2.86 11.52 -6.92
CA ASP A 1014 -3.94 11.60 -7.92
C ASP A 1014 -3.57 12.54 -9.08
N TYR A 1015 -3.15 13.78 -8.78
CA TYR A 1015 -2.68 14.71 -9.81
C TYR A 1015 -1.47 14.17 -10.60
N ALA A 1016 -0.58 13.43 -9.93
CA ALA A 1016 0.55 12.76 -10.58
C ALA A 1016 0.15 11.53 -11.41
N SER A 1017 -1.13 11.14 -11.43
CA SER A 1017 -1.65 9.90 -12.01
C SER A 1017 -0.96 8.66 -11.44
N LEU A 1018 -0.64 8.69 -10.15
CA LEU A 1018 -0.06 7.60 -9.38
C LEU A 1018 -1.10 7.06 -8.40
N PRO A 1019 -1.17 5.74 -8.20
CA PRO A 1019 -2.10 5.17 -7.23
C PRO A 1019 -1.70 5.59 -5.81
N ALA A 1020 -2.66 6.07 -5.02
CA ALA A 1020 -2.48 6.22 -3.59
C ALA A 1020 -2.30 4.83 -2.95
N PRO A 1021 -1.21 4.59 -2.18
CA PRO A 1021 -1.01 3.32 -1.49
C PRO A 1021 -2.07 3.08 -0.41
N SER A 1022 -2.42 1.81 -0.17
CA SER A 1022 -3.46 1.43 0.80
C SER A 1022 -3.16 1.75 2.28
N TYR A 1023 -1.93 2.16 2.61
CA TYR A 1023 -1.58 2.58 3.97
C TYR A 1023 -1.97 4.03 4.26
N MET A 1024 -2.15 4.86 3.22
CA MET A 1024 -2.61 6.23 3.38
C MET A 1024 -4.07 6.21 3.84
N GLN A 1025 -4.37 6.98 4.88
CA GLN A 1025 -5.69 7.07 5.50
C GLN A 1025 -6.48 8.29 5.05
N GLY A 1026 -5.83 9.22 4.32
CA GLY A 1026 -6.52 10.32 3.66
C GLY A 1026 -7.13 9.90 2.32
N THR A 1027 -7.99 10.75 1.79
CA THR A 1027 -8.66 10.57 0.48
C THR A 1027 -8.31 11.72 -0.45
N SER A 1028 -8.14 11.46 -1.75
CA SER A 1028 -7.92 12.55 -2.72
C SER A 1028 -9.13 13.48 -2.76
N PHE A 1029 -8.91 14.77 -2.50
CA PHE A 1029 -9.94 15.82 -2.62
C PHE A 1029 -9.93 16.52 -3.98
N ARG A 1030 -9.23 15.96 -4.99
CA ARG A 1030 -9.26 16.48 -6.37
C ARG A 1030 -10.67 16.72 -6.92
N PRO A 1031 -11.70 15.86 -6.67
CA PRO A 1031 -13.06 16.16 -7.10
C PRO A 1031 -13.60 17.48 -6.52
N LEU A 1032 -13.24 17.82 -5.27
CA LEU A 1032 -13.66 19.08 -4.64
C LEU A 1032 -13.05 20.29 -5.34
N LEU A 1033 -11.79 20.16 -5.78
CA LEU A 1033 -11.09 21.18 -6.56
C LEU A 1033 -11.73 21.42 -7.93
N GLN A 1034 -12.45 20.42 -8.45
CA GLN A 1034 -13.28 20.51 -9.66
C GLN A 1034 -14.71 20.99 -9.38
N GLY A 1035 -15.01 21.42 -8.14
CA GLY A 1035 -16.34 21.86 -7.73
C GLY A 1035 -17.36 20.73 -7.57
N ARG A 1036 -16.92 19.48 -7.37
CA ARG A 1036 -17.79 18.31 -7.23
C ARG A 1036 -17.56 17.62 -5.90
N THR A 1037 -18.56 17.63 -5.03
CA THR A 1037 -18.56 16.88 -3.76
C THR A 1037 -19.04 15.44 -3.98
N PRO A 1038 -18.19 14.41 -3.82
CA PRO A 1038 -18.63 13.01 -3.91
C PRO A 1038 -19.65 12.66 -2.84
N GLU A 1039 -20.62 11.79 -3.14
CA GLU A 1039 -21.66 11.35 -2.18
C GLU A 1039 -21.04 10.70 -0.93
N ALA A 1040 -19.93 9.98 -1.09
CA ALA A 1040 -19.21 9.33 0.01
C ALA A 1040 -18.25 10.28 0.77
N TRP A 1041 -18.16 11.56 0.40
CA TRP A 1041 -17.21 12.50 1.02
C TRP A 1041 -17.59 12.73 2.49
N GLN A 1042 -16.66 12.45 3.38
CA GLN A 1042 -16.90 12.55 4.81
C GLN A 1042 -16.82 14.02 5.24
N GLN A 1043 -17.95 14.61 5.61
CA GLN A 1043 -18.04 15.97 6.15
C GLN A 1043 -17.63 16.04 7.63
N VAL A 1044 -16.50 15.44 7.97
CA VAL A 1044 -15.98 15.38 9.35
C VAL A 1044 -14.47 15.52 9.40
N ALA A 1045 -13.97 16.19 10.43
CA ALA A 1045 -12.56 16.29 10.78
C ALA A 1045 -12.29 15.61 12.12
N TYR A 1046 -11.35 14.68 12.14
CA TYR A 1046 -10.89 14.00 13.36
C TYR A 1046 -9.59 14.62 13.85
N HIS A 1047 -9.48 14.81 15.17
CA HIS A 1047 -8.29 15.35 15.81
C HIS A 1047 -7.90 14.53 17.02
N ARG A 1048 -6.59 14.30 17.21
CA ARG A 1048 -6.03 13.74 18.44
C ARG A 1048 -4.71 14.39 18.80
N TYR A 1049 -4.71 15.07 19.94
CA TYR A 1049 -3.51 15.60 20.58
C TYR A 1049 -3.00 14.60 21.63
N TRP A 1050 -1.76 14.16 21.45
CA TRP A 1050 -1.13 13.10 22.25
C TRP A 1050 -0.26 13.61 23.38
N MET A 1051 0.34 14.79 23.21
CA MET A 1051 1.15 15.39 24.26
C MET A 1051 0.26 15.71 25.46
N HIS A 1052 0.80 15.55 26.66
CA HIS A 1052 0.04 15.75 27.89
C HIS A 1052 0.86 16.48 28.93
N ASN A 1053 0.32 17.59 29.43
CA ASN A 1053 0.90 18.38 30.51
C ASN A 1053 2.37 18.71 30.22
N ASP A 1054 2.66 19.20 29.01
CA ASP A 1054 4.02 19.53 28.58
C ASP A 1054 4.67 20.61 29.47
N ILE A 1055 6.00 20.69 29.47
CA ILE A 1055 6.75 21.54 30.41
C ILE A 1055 6.55 23.04 30.20
N ILE A 1056 6.14 23.45 29.01
CA ILE A 1056 6.06 24.86 28.63
C ILE A 1056 4.62 25.36 28.77
N HIS A 1057 3.68 24.68 28.11
CA HIS A 1057 2.30 25.15 27.94
C HIS A 1057 1.29 24.40 28.81
N HIS A 1058 1.67 23.29 29.43
CA HIS A 1058 0.77 22.48 30.26
C HIS A 1058 -0.54 22.10 29.54
N ALA A 1059 -0.50 21.91 28.22
CA ALA A 1059 -1.68 21.56 27.45
C ALA A 1059 -2.07 20.09 27.68
N TYR A 1060 -3.36 19.83 27.87
CA TYR A 1060 -3.85 18.49 28.17
C TYR A 1060 -4.26 17.72 26.91
N ALA A 1061 -4.10 16.40 26.99
CA ALA A 1061 -4.31 15.48 25.91
C ALA A 1061 -5.80 15.21 25.68
N HIS A 1062 -6.23 15.25 24.42
CA HIS A 1062 -7.62 15.18 24.01
C HIS A 1062 -7.75 14.62 22.59
N TYR A 1063 -8.94 14.18 22.24
CA TYR A 1063 -9.31 13.91 20.86
C TYR A 1063 -10.78 14.29 20.66
N GLY A 1064 -11.18 14.43 19.41
CA GLY A 1064 -12.54 14.83 19.09
C GLY A 1064 -12.86 14.72 17.62
N ILE A 1065 -14.11 15.09 17.30
CA ILE A 1065 -14.60 15.17 15.94
C ILE A 1065 -15.38 16.47 15.73
N ARG A 1066 -15.20 17.06 14.56
CA ARG A 1066 -15.96 18.21 14.08
C ARG A 1066 -16.72 17.82 12.82
N ASN A 1067 -17.99 18.19 12.72
CA ASN A 1067 -18.71 18.23 11.44
C ASN A 1067 -18.94 19.71 11.05
N GLN A 1068 -19.78 19.97 10.04
CA GLN A 1068 -20.02 21.34 9.57
C GLN A 1068 -20.49 22.34 10.65
N ARG A 1069 -21.17 21.86 11.71
CA ARG A 1069 -21.77 22.73 12.75
C ARG A 1069 -21.28 22.44 14.15
N TYR A 1070 -21.10 21.18 14.51
CA TYR A 1070 -20.84 20.76 15.88
C TYR A 1070 -19.40 20.27 16.04
N LYS A 1071 -18.83 20.53 17.21
CA LYS A 1071 -17.52 20.02 17.62
C LYS A 1071 -17.64 19.32 18.97
N LEU A 1072 -17.22 18.06 19.02
CA LEU A 1072 -17.20 17.23 20.23
C LEU A 1072 -15.75 16.91 20.62
N ILE A 1073 -15.38 17.18 21.86
CA ILE A 1073 -14.02 16.98 22.40
C ILE A 1073 -14.10 16.11 23.65
N TYR A 1074 -13.22 15.12 23.75
CA TYR A 1074 -12.98 14.37 24.98
C TYR A 1074 -11.58 14.65 25.53
N TRP A 1075 -11.53 15.24 26.72
CA TRP A 1075 -10.31 15.51 27.47
C TRP A 1075 -9.94 14.29 28.30
N TYR A 1076 -9.13 13.38 27.74
CA TYR A 1076 -8.75 12.15 28.43
C TYR A 1076 -7.64 12.35 29.47
N ASN A 1077 -6.91 13.48 29.40
CA ASN A 1077 -5.98 13.97 30.43
C ASN A 1077 -5.03 12.88 30.97
N GLU A 1078 -4.51 12.03 30.10
CA GLU A 1078 -3.58 10.98 30.46
C GLU A 1078 -2.37 10.97 29.54
N PRO A 1079 -1.17 10.63 30.06
CA PRO A 1079 0.04 10.60 29.24
C PRO A 1079 0.13 9.38 28.32
N LEU A 1080 -0.67 8.32 28.55
CA LEU A 1080 -0.66 7.07 27.77
C LEU A 1080 0.74 6.49 27.48
N ASP A 1081 1.70 6.73 28.37
CA ASP A 1081 3.12 6.34 28.24
C ASP A 1081 3.79 6.80 26.92
N VAL A 1082 3.29 7.86 26.28
CA VAL A 1082 3.94 8.45 25.09
C VAL A 1082 5.09 9.39 25.52
N LYS A 1083 6.08 9.58 24.64
CA LYS A 1083 7.20 10.50 24.91
C LYS A 1083 6.71 11.95 25.01
N GLY A 1084 7.43 12.83 25.69
CA GLY A 1084 7.01 14.22 25.90
C GLY A 1084 5.78 14.43 26.79
N ALA A 1085 5.05 13.37 27.16
CA ALA A 1085 3.89 13.43 28.03
C ALA A 1085 4.26 13.23 29.50
N ARG A 1086 3.70 14.06 30.39
CA ARG A 1086 3.95 14.03 31.84
C ARG A 1086 2.66 13.78 32.61
N PRO A 1087 2.69 13.11 33.78
CA PRO A 1087 1.48 12.86 34.56
C PRO A 1087 0.83 14.16 35.08
N GLY A 1088 -0.50 14.20 35.16
CA GLY A 1088 -1.27 15.25 35.88
C GLY A 1088 -2.70 15.39 35.37
N GLY A 1089 -3.67 15.77 36.21
CA GLY A 1089 -5.03 16.10 35.75
C GLY A 1089 -5.94 14.94 35.35
N ARG A 1090 -5.57 13.68 35.68
CA ARG A 1090 -6.39 12.47 35.42
C ARG A 1090 -7.77 12.51 36.09
N GLU A 1091 -7.89 13.26 37.16
CA GLU A 1091 -9.11 13.49 37.92
C GLU A 1091 -10.10 14.45 37.22
N HIS A 1092 -9.71 15.02 36.08
CA HIS A 1092 -10.48 16.04 35.34
C HIS A 1092 -10.87 15.59 33.93
N LYS A 1093 -11.13 14.29 33.72
CA LYS A 1093 -11.63 13.82 32.43
C LYS A 1093 -13.04 14.35 32.20
N GLU A 1094 -13.27 14.95 31.03
CA GLU A 1094 -14.53 15.61 30.73
C GLU A 1094 -14.78 15.72 29.23
N TRP A 1095 -16.04 15.94 28.87
CA TRP A 1095 -16.48 16.16 27.49
C TRP A 1095 -16.83 17.63 27.27
N GLU A 1096 -16.58 18.11 26.06
CA GLU A 1096 -17.13 19.36 25.55
C GLU A 1096 -17.90 19.13 24.26
N LEU A 1097 -19.01 19.85 24.10
CA LEU A 1097 -19.73 19.97 22.84
C LEU A 1097 -19.97 21.46 22.58
N PHE A 1098 -19.65 21.91 21.37
CA PHE A 1098 -19.92 23.28 20.89
C PHE A 1098 -20.87 23.24 19.67
N ASP A 1099 -21.85 24.13 19.68
CA ASP A 1099 -22.66 24.50 18.50
C ASP A 1099 -21.99 25.70 17.82
N CYS A 1100 -21.13 25.45 16.84
CA CYS A 1100 -20.25 26.46 16.24
C CYS A 1100 -21.02 27.49 15.39
N ASP A 1101 -22.30 27.24 15.07
CA ASP A 1101 -23.14 28.23 14.40
C ASP A 1101 -23.67 29.27 15.39
N LYS A 1102 -24.09 28.83 16.59
CA LYS A 1102 -24.61 29.72 17.65
C LYS A 1102 -23.51 30.32 18.50
N ASP A 1103 -22.41 29.59 18.65
CA ASP A 1103 -21.25 29.93 19.46
C ASP A 1103 -19.97 29.73 18.63
N PRO A 1104 -19.74 30.57 17.61
CA PRO A 1104 -18.55 30.46 16.75
C PRO A 1104 -17.25 30.75 17.49
N LEU A 1105 -17.33 31.29 18.70
CA LEU A 1105 -16.20 31.55 19.59
C LEU A 1105 -15.98 30.42 20.60
N GLU A 1106 -16.78 29.35 20.58
CA GLU A 1106 -16.60 28.16 21.42
C GLU A 1106 -16.47 28.46 22.92
N LEU A 1107 -17.31 29.37 23.43
CA LEU A 1107 -17.33 29.81 24.81
C LEU A 1107 -18.19 28.95 25.73
N PHE A 1108 -19.19 28.26 25.20
CA PHE A 1108 -20.23 27.56 25.96
C PHE A 1108 -20.25 26.06 25.67
N ASN A 1109 -19.73 25.27 26.59
CA ASN A 1109 -19.88 23.82 26.55
C ASN A 1109 -21.34 23.40 26.82
N VAL A 1110 -22.02 22.91 25.78
CA VAL A 1110 -23.42 22.44 25.86
C VAL A 1110 -23.57 20.92 26.03
N TYR A 1111 -22.49 20.19 26.33
CA TYR A 1111 -22.51 18.72 26.43
C TYR A 1111 -23.54 18.19 27.45
N HIS A 1112 -23.74 18.90 28.55
CA HIS A 1112 -24.69 18.53 29.61
C HIS A 1112 -26.08 19.15 29.45
N ASP A 1113 -26.30 19.95 28.41
CA ASP A 1113 -27.60 20.53 28.12
C ASP A 1113 -28.56 19.45 27.59
N GLY A 1114 -29.79 19.41 28.16
CA GLY A 1114 -30.83 18.48 27.77
C GLY A 1114 -31.24 18.59 26.31
N GLU A 1115 -31.21 19.79 25.73
CA GLU A 1115 -31.60 20.04 24.34
C GLU A 1115 -30.61 19.41 23.34
N TYR A 1116 -29.33 19.28 23.72
CA TYR A 1116 -28.27 18.78 22.84
C TYR A 1116 -28.00 17.27 23.00
N GLN A 1117 -28.72 16.55 23.85
CA GLN A 1117 -28.45 15.11 24.08
C GLN A 1117 -28.60 14.26 22.81
N GLY A 1118 -29.46 14.64 21.87
CA GLY A 1118 -29.53 14.02 20.55
C GLY A 1118 -28.26 14.23 19.73
N VAL A 1119 -27.72 15.46 19.76
CA VAL A 1119 -26.47 15.84 19.08
C VAL A 1119 -25.26 15.15 19.73
N VAL A 1120 -25.21 15.07 21.06
CA VAL A 1120 -24.16 14.31 21.78
C VAL A 1120 -24.12 12.87 21.28
N ARG A 1121 -25.26 12.18 21.22
CA ARG A 1121 -25.32 10.80 20.69
C ARG A 1121 -24.81 10.70 19.26
N GLN A 1122 -25.28 11.59 18.38
CA GLN A 1122 -24.87 11.62 16.98
C GLN A 1122 -23.35 11.83 16.83
N MET A 1123 -22.81 12.84 17.51
CA MET A 1123 -21.39 13.20 17.42
C MET A 1123 -20.49 12.14 18.03
N THR A 1124 -20.89 11.50 19.13
CA THR A 1124 -20.16 10.36 19.72
C THR A 1124 -20.16 9.16 18.77
N THR A 1125 -21.28 8.84 18.11
CA THR A 1125 -21.32 7.76 17.11
C THR A 1125 -20.43 8.07 15.90
N LEU A 1126 -20.41 9.32 15.42
CA LEU A 1126 -19.49 9.74 14.35
C LEU A 1126 -18.03 9.60 14.78
N LEU A 1127 -17.70 10.01 16.01
CA LEU A 1127 -16.37 9.87 16.59
C LEU A 1127 -15.94 8.41 16.65
N GLU A 1128 -16.75 7.52 17.23
CA GLU A 1128 -16.43 6.09 17.33
C GLU A 1128 -16.32 5.42 15.96
N LYS A 1129 -17.20 5.75 15.01
CA LYS A 1129 -17.11 5.26 13.64
C LYS A 1129 -15.79 5.67 12.98
N LYS A 1130 -15.42 6.95 13.11
CA LYS A 1130 -14.17 7.47 12.53
C LYS A 1130 -12.95 6.84 13.19
N MET A 1131 -12.94 6.73 14.53
CA MET A 1131 -11.87 6.06 15.27
C MET A 1131 -11.72 4.59 14.85
N ALA A 1132 -12.82 3.85 14.70
CA ALA A 1132 -12.79 2.47 14.21
C ALA A 1132 -12.27 2.37 12.77
N GLU A 1133 -12.70 3.27 11.88
CA GLU A 1133 -12.24 3.35 10.48
C GLU A 1133 -10.72 3.56 10.38
N ILE A 1134 -10.19 4.49 11.19
CA ILE A 1134 -8.76 4.86 11.16
C ILE A 1134 -7.91 4.01 12.11
N GLY A 1135 -8.50 3.03 12.81
CA GLY A 1135 -7.82 2.14 13.73
C GLY A 1135 -7.28 2.81 15.01
N ASP A 1136 -7.95 3.84 15.50
CA ASP A 1136 -7.61 4.48 16.79
C ASP A 1136 -8.50 3.97 17.93
N GLU A 1137 -7.91 3.75 19.10
CA GLU A 1137 -8.59 3.15 20.25
C GLU A 1137 -9.20 4.24 21.17
N PRO A 1138 -10.50 4.12 21.53
CA PRO A 1138 -11.16 5.07 22.41
C PRO A 1138 -10.69 4.91 23.86
N VAL A 1139 -10.40 6.05 24.49
CA VAL A 1139 -10.05 6.15 25.92
C VAL A 1139 -11.27 6.58 26.76
N HIS A 1140 -12.33 7.07 26.12
CA HIS A 1140 -13.55 7.48 26.81
C HIS A 1140 -14.38 6.28 27.26
N PRO A 1141 -15.15 6.40 28.35
CA PRO A 1141 -16.07 5.34 28.76
C PRO A 1141 -17.09 5.03 27.66
N LYS A 1142 -17.32 3.74 27.39
CA LYS A 1142 -18.36 3.33 26.43
C LYS A 1142 -19.73 3.88 26.86
N PRO A 1143 -20.43 4.63 25.99
CA PRO A 1143 -21.72 5.20 26.36
C PRO A 1143 -22.77 4.13 26.64
N GLN A 1144 -23.59 4.32 27.68
CA GLN A 1144 -24.62 3.34 28.08
C GLN A 1144 -25.65 3.07 26.99
N TRP A 1145 -25.98 4.06 26.16
CA TRP A 1145 -26.95 3.90 25.06
C TRP A 1145 -26.44 3.03 23.90
N LEU A 1146 -25.14 2.77 23.82
CA LEU A 1146 -24.57 1.82 22.86
C LEU A 1146 -24.58 0.38 23.39
N LEU A 1147 -24.60 0.20 24.72
CA LEU A 1147 -24.65 -1.12 25.38
C LEU A 1147 -26.04 -1.79 25.30
N GLY A 1148 -27.10 -1.05 24.97
CA GLY A 1148 -28.48 -1.55 24.88
C GLY A 1148 -28.94 -2.01 23.50
N SER A 1149 -28.02 -2.13 22.54
CA SER A 1149 -28.30 -2.55 21.16
C SER A 1149 -27.58 -3.85 20.75
N LEU A 1150 -27.15 -4.64 21.73
CA LEU A 1150 -26.60 -5.99 21.55
C LEU A 1150 -27.67 -7.06 21.74
#